data_AF-A0A3A8UGJ1-F1
#
_entry.id   AF-A0A3A8UGJ1-F1
#
_cell.length_a   1.000
_cell.length_b   1.000
_cell.length_c   1.000
_cell.angle_alpha   90.00
_cell.angle_beta   90.00
_cell.angle_gamma   90.00
#
_symmetry.space_group_name_H-M   'P 1'
#
loop_
_entity.id
_entity.type
_entity.pdbx_description
1 polymer ?
#
loop_
_entity_poly.entity_id
_entity_poly.type
_entity_poly.pdbx_seq_one_letter_code
_entity_poly.pdbx_strand_id
1 'polypeptide(L)'
;MKFLHKSRRTIFLGAVLAAAMAAGGCAGPSTRVLPRESEKQQTVQEEVPVLEESNPFYLREEVEILAASARAAGSGEEREAVRYIQQLLQDYGYEVSLQRFTYQTAAVGDKVTGTNVVAVRQTDDPMSDILIVGAHHDTHPDSPGAGEGAAGVAALLETARLVSRMPSDTQLRFVSFSGYVDEQAGCQQYVDSLTEQERQRVIGAVLLDGLACSLDNGIVLGTEDGRKTLLGDSLRGAGQELLRENWPYEGKAEGGHCRFVHGRIPAVSVGQQRETYENGSRFDRPETVDIERLSQVVNVLSRAVSDIMSDETPSMIAKSRHYNNLRDEAAVQAAGMPVPFGEDPVQTSRRLGMQGKLFAENEDNGGRPIQVYQYPVKWFGVDQTLLTNYYYTEGELTSLAVDGDGAGVGFEEMRERLVRVYGEPMQQDEGPKGVQYLWQDPVSRTSVSFVPSGDGYQLELHQFEPGELLLDSYEVLPALGAGQQSGLGRRLGETSGAQDPRVNVLLARLRQLLPAGGGIELERVDIYTDGIGGSKTLLEAVRPEGDATEEGAAPVFVWKLDLEDAFWEGGRWRNETDTVRQILLLYGESLSQTERYYTAFAQAFPESGDVTERVMLGAKPGESKKTLPDLKESFMWFVLTGHPGEADGEWGARIRFFYQYEELAAYRTQIRNNLKIDR
;
A
#
# COMPACT_ATOMS: atom_id res chain seq x y z
N MET A 1 -54.61 58.59 10.12
CA MET A 1 -53.87 59.86 10.08
C MET A 1 -52.37 59.57 10.07
N LYS A 2 -51.63 60.40 9.36
CA LYS A 2 -50.20 60.37 9.05
C LYS A 2 -49.26 60.06 10.22
N PHE A 3 -48.41 59.04 10.01
CA PHE A 3 -46.95 59.11 9.86
C PHE A 3 -46.01 59.64 10.98
N LEU A 4 -44.93 58.85 11.14
CA LEU A 4 -43.49 59.19 11.12
C LEU A 4 -42.77 59.60 12.43
N HIS A 5 -41.82 58.71 12.80
CA HIS A 5 -40.39 58.96 13.12
C HIS A 5 -40.00 59.61 14.46
N LYS A 6 -38.80 59.41 15.00
CA LYS A 6 -37.70 58.42 14.91
C LYS A 6 -36.74 58.74 16.07
N SER A 7 -35.80 57.81 16.32
CA SER A 7 -34.40 58.05 16.75
C SER A 7 -34.07 57.48 18.14
N ARG A 8 -33.46 56.28 18.21
CA ARG A 8 -32.00 55.96 18.21
C ARG A 8 -31.23 56.45 19.45
N ARG A 9 -30.65 55.51 20.20
CA ARG A 9 -29.19 55.27 20.29
C ARG A 9 -28.88 53.98 21.04
N THR A 10 -27.82 53.32 20.59
CA THR A 10 -27.25 52.04 21.02
C THR A 10 -25.96 52.29 21.83
N ILE A 11 -25.55 51.38 22.71
CA ILE A 11 -24.23 50.69 22.73
C ILE A 11 -24.21 49.59 23.81
N PHE A 12 -23.64 48.44 23.40
CA PHE A 12 -23.07 47.21 24.03
C PHE A 12 -22.56 47.28 25.49
N LEU A 13 -22.36 46.21 26.29
CA LEU A 13 -21.97 44.79 26.08
C LEU A 13 -22.28 43.99 27.40
N GLY A 14 -22.55 42.68 27.35
CA GLY A 14 -22.48 41.81 28.55
C GLY A 14 -23.06 40.39 28.39
N ALA A 15 -22.19 39.39 28.52
CA ALA A 15 -22.33 37.93 28.35
C ALA A 15 -23.54 37.20 28.99
N VAL A 16 -23.97 36.09 28.36
CA VAL A 16 -24.39 34.85 29.05
C VAL A 16 -24.05 33.63 28.16
N LEU A 17 -23.30 32.69 28.76
CA LEU A 17 -23.07 31.32 28.34
C LEU A 17 -24.02 30.42 29.17
N ALA A 18 -24.72 29.46 28.56
CA ALA A 18 -24.92 28.08 29.07
C ALA A 18 -26.13 27.35 28.43
N ALA A 19 -25.90 26.05 28.20
CA ALA A 19 -26.84 24.93 28.10
C ALA A 19 -27.48 24.59 26.74
N ALA A 20 -26.84 23.66 26.03
CA ALA A 20 -27.51 22.48 25.44
C ALA A 20 -26.49 21.39 25.08
N MET A 21 -26.22 20.47 26.01
CA MET A 21 -25.73 19.12 25.71
C MET A 21 -26.79 18.12 26.19
N ALA A 22 -27.40 17.39 25.26
CA ALA A 22 -27.93 16.02 25.41
C ALA A 22 -28.82 15.64 24.21
N ALA A 23 -28.20 15.22 23.10
CA ALA A 23 -28.76 14.28 22.12
C ALA A 23 -27.62 13.78 21.22
N GLY A 24 -27.57 12.47 20.96
CA GLY A 24 -26.46 11.77 20.30
C GLY A 24 -26.13 12.30 18.90
N GLY A 25 -24.84 12.23 18.58
CA GLY A 25 -24.25 12.78 17.36
C GLY A 25 -24.87 12.21 16.09
N CYS A 26 -25.53 13.08 15.35
CA CYS A 26 -25.56 13.00 13.89
C CYS A 26 -24.44 13.92 13.39
N ALA A 27 -23.62 13.43 12.45
CA ALA A 27 -22.74 14.28 11.66
C ALA A 27 -23.54 15.50 11.16
N GLY A 28 -23.03 16.70 11.43
CA GLY A 28 -23.68 17.94 11.02
C GLY A 28 -23.78 18.03 9.48
N PRO A 29 -24.72 18.84 8.95
CA PRO A 29 -24.81 19.06 7.51
C PRO A 29 -23.51 19.71 7.01
N SER A 30 -22.98 19.18 5.91
CA SER A 30 -21.86 19.77 5.16
C SER A 30 -22.08 21.28 4.96
N THR A 31 -21.03 22.07 5.17
CA THR A 31 -21.09 23.54 5.01
C THR A 31 -21.08 23.99 3.55
N ARG A 32 -21.02 23.04 2.59
CA ARG A 32 -20.99 23.31 1.15
C ARG A 32 -22.33 23.85 0.64
N VAL A 33 -22.37 25.14 0.34
CA VAL A 33 -23.48 25.76 -0.38
C VAL A 33 -23.17 25.73 -1.87
N LEU A 34 -23.71 24.74 -2.58
CA LEU A 34 -23.93 24.92 -4.01
C LEU A 34 -25.06 25.94 -4.19
N PRO A 35 -24.93 26.95 -5.06
CA PRO A 35 -26.05 27.83 -5.38
C PRO A 35 -27.21 26.98 -5.90
N ARG A 36 -28.31 26.90 -5.12
CA ARG A 36 -29.59 26.38 -5.62
C ARG A 36 -30.16 27.44 -6.54
N GLU A 37 -30.31 27.11 -7.81
CA GLU A 37 -31.04 27.97 -8.74
C GLU A 37 -32.50 28.08 -8.30
N SER A 38 -32.89 29.27 -7.87
CA SER A 38 -34.30 29.64 -7.79
C SER A 38 -34.84 29.75 -9.22
N GLU A 39 -35.93 29.05 -9.53
CA GLU A 39 -36.62 28.91 -10.84
C GLU A 39 -37.08 30.22 -11.53
N LYS A 40 -36.55 31.39 -11.18
CA LYS A 40 -36.83 32.64 -11.89
C LYS A 40 -35.61 33.54 -11.93
N GLN A 41 -34.83 33.50 -13.00
CA GLN A 41 -34.47 34.70 -13.79
C GLN A 41 -33.56 34.39 -14.99
N GLN A 42 -34.07 34.81 -16.16
CA GLN A 42 -33.37 35.43 -17.30
C GLN A 42 -32.14 34.72 -17.88
N THR A 43 -32.27 34.35 -19.16
CA THR A 43 -31.18 34.04 -20.11
C THR A 43 -30.04 35.04 -20.01
N VAL A 44 -29.06 34.71 -19.17
CA VAL A 44 -27.70 35.21 -19.26
C VAL A 44 -27.00 34.30 -20.27
N GLN A 45 -26.21 34.86 -21.18
CA GLN A 45 -25.36 34.06 -22.05
C GLN A 45 -24.54 33.12 -21.16
N GLU A 46 -24.65 31.80 -21.38
CA GLU A 46 -23.87 30.81 -20.62
C GLU A 46 -22.38 31.12 -20.83
N GLU A 47 -21.76 31.76 -19.85
CA GLU A 47 -20.30 31.82 -19.77
C GLU A 47 -19.81 30.38 -19.64
N VAL A 48 -18.86 29.98 -20.49
CA VAL A 48 -18.23 28.66 -20.41
C VAL A 48 -17.67 28.48 -19.00
N PRO A 49 -18.03 27.41 -18.27
CA PRO A 49 -17.55 27.20 -16.91
C PRO A 49 -16.02 27.15 -16.89
N VAL A 50 -15.39 28.02 -16.10
CA VAL A 50 -13.94 27.97 -15.86
C VAL A 50 -13.68 26.97 -14.74
N LEU A 51 -12.69 26.09 -14.93
CA LEU A 51 -12.24 25.18 -13.89
C LEU A 51 -11.70 25.99 -12.69
N GLU A 52 -12.35 25.85 -11.54
CA GLU A 52 -11.91 26.47 -10.29
C GLU A 52 -10.66 25.76 -9.73
N GLU A 53 -9.92 26.45 -8.87
CA GLU A 53 -8.89 25.82 -8.03
C GLU A 53 -9.53 25.10 -6.84
N SER A 54 -8.88 24.04 -6.36
CA SER A 54 -9.32 23.29 -5.20
C SER A 54 -9.27 24.13 -3.92
N ASN A 55 -10.17 23.82 -2.98
CA ASN A 55 -10.25 24.53 -1.70
C ASN A 55 -9.62 23.69 -0.56
N PRO A 56 -8.48 24.11 0.00
CA PRO A 56 -7.83 23.44 1.14
C PRO A 56 -8.75 23.24 2.36
N PHE A 57 -9.72 24.12 2.57
CA PHE A 57 -10.67 23.99 3.69
C PHE A 57 -11.57 22.76 3.53
N TYR A 58 -12.06 22.51 2.31
CA TYR A 58 -12.90 21.34 2.06
C TYR A 58 -12.10 20.04 2.19
N LEU A 59 -10.87 20.01 1.68
CA LEU A 59 -9.98 18.86 1.81
C LEU A 59 -9.69 18.55 3.29
N ARG A 60 -9.42 19.58 4.10
CA ARG A 60 -9.22 19.43 5.53
C ARG A 60 -10.46 18.89 6.24
N GLU A 61 -11.62 19.48 5.98
CA GLU A 61 -12.90 19.05 6.58
C GLU A 61 -13.20 17.57 6.23
N GLU A 62 -12.98 17.17 4.98
CA GLU A 62 -13.17 15.79 4.54
C GLU A 62 -12.20 14.80 5.21
N VAL A 63 -10.91 15.14 5.29
CA VAL A 63 -9.92 14.30 5.97
C VAL A 63 -10.25 14.18 7.46
N GLU A 64 -10.62 15.28 8.12
CA GLU A 64 -11.02 15.28 9.54
C GLU A 64 -12.27 14.42 9.80
N ILE A 65 -13.29 14.52 8.94
CA ILE A 65 -14.53 13.73 9.08
C ILE A 65 -14.26 12.25 8.83
N LEU A 66 -13.59 11.91 7.73
CA LEU A 66 -13.35 10.52 7.37
C LEU A 66 -12.41 9.87 8.38
N ALA A 67 -11.30 10.51 8.73
CA ALA A 67 -10.30 10.00 9.67
C ALA A 67 -10.60 10.29 11.15
N ALA A 68 -11.86 10.56 11.49
CA ALA A 68 -12.29 10.63 12.89
C ALA A 68 -12.17 9.29 13.63
N SER A 69 -12.29 8.18 12.91
CA SER A 69 -12.11 6.81 13.41
C SER A 69 -11.63 5.87 12.31
N ALA A 70 -11.16 4.69 12.71
CA ALA A 70 -10.86 3.62 11.77
C ALA A 70 -12.13 3.15 11.05
N ARG A 71 -11.98 2.80 9.76
CA ARG A 71 -13.06 2.43 8.85
C ARG A 71 -12.81 1.05 8.26
N ALA A 72 -12.59 0.05 9.12
CA ALA A 72 -12.38 -1.33 8.69
C ALA A 72 -13.51 -1.81 7.79
N ALA A 73 -13.20 -2.58 6.75
CA ALA A 73 -14.22 -3.08 5.84
C ALA A 73 -15.32 -3.88 6.57
N GLY A 74 -16.59 -3.61 6.24
CA GLY A 74 -17.76 -4.20 6.90
C GLY A 74 -18.15 -3.60 8.25
N SER A 75 -17.37 -2.66 8.80
CA SER A 75 -17.62 -2.01 10.09
C SER A 75 -18.82 -1.03 10.06
N GLY A 76 -19.21 -0.52 11.24
CA GLY A 76 -20.22 0.55 11.33
C GLY A 76 -19.71 1.87 10.75
N GLU A 77 -18.44 2.13 10.99
CA GLU A 77 -17.69 3.32 10.64
C GLU A 77 -17.50 3.41 9.13
N GLU A 78 -17.19 2.29 8.46
CA GLU A 78 -17.18 2.22 6.98
C GLU A 78 -18.56 2.58 6.41
N ARG A 79 -19.66 2.05 6.98
CA ARG A 79 -21.02 2.38 6.52
C ARG A 79 -21.35 3.87 6.70
N GLU A 80 -20.80 4.53 7.71
CA GLU A 80 -20.97 5.97 7.90
C GLU A 80 -20.19 6.75 6.84
N ALA A 81 -18.94 6.36 6.56
CA ALA A 81 -18.14 6.95 5.48
C ALA A 81 -18.81 6.76 4.11
N VAL A 82 -19.31 5.57 3.81
CA VAL A 82 -20.07 5.27 2.58
C VAL A 82 -21.26 6.21 2.41
N ARG A 83 -22.04 6.46 3.48
CA ARG A 83 -23.18 7.40 3.43
C ARG A 83 -22.72 8.84 3.21
N TYR A 84 -21.64 9.25 3.86
CA TYR A 84 -21.06 10.59 3.70
C TYR A 84 -20.60 10.83 2.26
N ILE A 85 -19.82 9.91 1.71
CA ILE A 85 -19.30 9.95 0.33
C ILE A 85 -20.47 9.93 -0.67
N GLN A 86 -21.46 9.04 -0.46
CA GLN A 86 -22.66 8.98 -1.28
C GLN A 86 -23.39 10.33 -1.31
N GLN A 87 -23.63 10.93 -0.14
CA GLN A 87 -24.38 12.18 -0.04
C GLN A 87 -23.66 13.32 -0.78
N LEU A 88 -22.35 13.48 -0.59
CA LEU A 88 -21.59 14.55 -1.27
C LEU A 88 -21.59 14.38 -2.79
N LEU A 89 -21.38 13.17 -3.30
CA LEU A 89 -21.40 12.91 -4.74
C LEU A 89 -22.81 13.15 -5.33
N GLN A 90 -23.87 12.81 -4.60
CA GLN A 90 -25.25 13.15 -5.00
C GLN A 90 -25.49 14.66 -4.99
N ASP A 91 -24.99 15.38 -3.98
CA ASP A 91 -25.11 16.83 -3.89
C ASP A 91 -24.40 17.53 -5.06
N TYR A 92 -23.31 16.96 -5.57
CA TYR A 92 -22.62 17.45 -6.78
C TYR A 92 -23.34 17.10 -8.09
N GLY A 93 -24.45 16.36 -8.03
CA GLY A 93 -25.28 16.03 -9.19
C GLY A 93 -24.93 14.72 -9.88
N TYR A 94 -24.15 13.84 -9.26
CA TYR A 94 -23.85 12.52 -9.82
C TYR A 94 -24.95 11.50 -9.55
N GLU A 95 -25.11 10.54 -10.47
CA GLU A 95 -25.92 9.34 -10.24
C GLU A 95 -25.12 8.36 -9.38
N VAL A 96 -25.49 8.20 -8.11
CA VAL A 96 -24.74 7.37 -7.17
C VAL A 96 -25.43 6.03 -6.91
N SER A 97 -24.67 4.95 -7.03
CA SER A 97 -25.08 3.58 -6.69
C SER A 97 -24.11 2.95 -5.69
N LEU A 98 -24.62 2.02 -4.88
CA LEU A 98 -23.83 1.28 -3.90
C LEU A 98 -23.66 -0.16 -4.37
N GLN A 99 -22.42 -0.58 -4.63
CA GLN A 99 -22.11 -1.95 -5.03
C GLN A 99 -21.64 -2.73 -3.79
N ARG A 100 -22.52 -3.58 -3.26
CA ARG A 100 -22.19 -4.47 -2.13
C ARG A 100 -21.63 -5.79 -2.64
N PHE A 101 -20.61 -6.29 -1.98
CA PHE A 101 -19.98 -7.57 -2.31
C PHE A 101 -19.47 -8.25 -1.04
N THR A 102 -19.29 -9.57 -1.10
CA THR A 102 -18.72 -10.37 -0.01
C THR A 102 -17.42 -11.00 -0.49
N TYR A 103 -16.40 -10.94 0.34
CA TYR A 103 -15.09 -11.52 0.07
C TYR A 103 -14.52 -12.17 1.35
N GLN A 104 -13.50 -13.00 1.19
CA GLN A 104 -12.79 -13.63 2.31
C GLN A 104 -11.51 -12.86 2.59
N THR A 105 -11.24 -12.59 3.86
CA THR A 105 -10.00 -11.95 4.30
C THR A 105 -8.87 -12.98 4.40
N ALA A 106 -7.65 -12.58 4.03
CA ALA A 106 -6.48 -13.46 4.08
C ALA A 106 -6.11 -13.85 5.53
N ALA A 107 -6.35 -12.97 6.50
CA ALA A 107 -5.88 -13.14 7.87
C ALA A 107 -6.73 -14.09 8.74
N VAL A 108 -8.02 -14.31 8.42
CA VAL A 108 -8.94 -15.05 9.30
C VAL A 108 -9.88 -16.01 8.53
N GLY A 109 -9.94 -15.94 7.20
CA GLY A 109 -10.92 -16.70 6.41
C GLY A 109 -12.38 -16.26 6.62
N ASP A 110 -12.58 -15.20 7.41
CA ASP A 110 -13.89 -14.63 7.69
C ASP A 110 -14.46 -13.94 6.44
N LYS A 111 -15.77 -14.08 6.25
CA LYS A 111 -16.49 -13.40 5.18
C LYS A 111 -16.84 -11.98 5.60
N VAL A 112 -16.22 -11.01 4.95
CA VAL A 112 -16.50 -9.58 5.13
C VAL A 112 -17.37 -9.09 3.98
N THR A 113 -18.30 -8.17 4.29
CA THR A 113 -19.14 -7.52 3.26
C THR A 113 -18.71 -6.07 3.11
N GLY A 114 -18.08 -5.78 1.97
CA GLY A 114 -17.68 -4.43 1.58
C GLY A 114 -18.75 -3.72 0.75
N THR A 115 -18.64 -2.39 0.63
CA THR A 115 -19.53 -1.57 -0.21
C THR A 115 -18.75 -0.51 -0.99
N ASN A 116 -18.64 -0.65 -2.31
CA ASN A 116 -18.14 0.43 -3.15
C ASN A 116 -19.22 1.51 -3.35
N VAL A 117 -18.81 2.78 -3.44
CA VAL A 117 -19.66 3.89 -3.87
C VAL A 117 -19.29 4.24 -5.30
N VAL A 118 -20.22 4.08 -6.24
CA VAL A 118 -20.02 4.35 -7.67
C VAL A 118 -20.87 5.55 -8.07
N ALA A 119 -20.23 6.67 -8.36
CA ALA A 119 -20.87 7.89 -8.84
C ALA A 119 -20.59 8.09 -10.33
N VAL A 120 -21.66 8.19 -11.13
CA VAL A 120 -21.58 8.31 -12.58
C VAL A 120 -22.15 9.65 -13.01
N ARG A 121 -21.42 10.33 -13.89
CA ARG A 121 -21.94 11.44 -14.68
C ARG A 121 -22.13 10.95 -16.11
N GLN A 122 -23.39 10.83 -16.51
CA GLN A 122 -23.76 10.40 -17.85
C GLN A 122 -23.46 11.49 -18.89
N THR A 123 -23.36 11.05 -20.13
CA THR A 123 -23.32 11.87 -21.34
C THR A 123 -24.59 11.60 -22.14
N ASP A 124 -24.91 12.45 -23.12
CA ASP A 124 -26.04 12.21 -24.01
C ASP A 124 -25.81 11.03 -24.98
N ASP A 125 -24.55 10.72 -25.28
CA ASP A 125 -24.16 9.56 -26.11
C ASP A 125 -23.84 8.33 -25.25
N PRO A 126 -24.65 7.26 -25.28
CA PRO A 126 -24.38 6.04 -24.51
C PRO A 126 -23.09 5.31 -24.94
N MET A 127 -22.52 5.66 -26.10
CA MET A 127 -21.27 5.11 -26.62
C MET A 127 -20.05 5.97 -26.31
N SER A 128 -20.20 7.05 -25.53
CA SER A 128 -19.08 7.90 -25.13
C SER A 128 -17.97 7.13 -24.42
N ASP A 129 -16.78 7.69 -24.46
CA ASP A 129 -15.65 7.23 -23.67
C ASP A 129 -15.99 7.27 -22.16
N ILE A 130 -15.32 6.41 -21.37
CA ILE A 130 -15.44 6.34 -19.92
C ILE A 130 -14.08 6.65 -19.29
N LEU A 131 -14.04 7.66 -18.43
CA LEU A 131 -12.90 7.95 -17.55
C LEU A 131 -13.23 7.58 -16.11
N ILE A 132 -12.35 6.83 -15.46
CA ILE A 132 -12.53 6.38 -14.08
C ILE A 132 -11.52 7.07 -13.17
N VAL A 133 -11.98 7.64 -12.06
CA VAL A 133 -11.15 8.14 -10.97
C VAL A 133 -11.57 7.43 -9.70
N GLY A 134 -10.61 6.83 -8.99
CA GLY A 134 -10.90 5.97 -7.86
C GLY A 134 -10.01 6.22 -6.65
N ALA A 135 -10.53 5.94 -5.47
CA ALA A 135 -9.81 5.96 -4.19
C ALA A 135 -10.45 4.94 -3.24
N HIS A 136 -9.73 4.42 -2.25
CA HIS A 136 -10.35 3.55 -1.24
C HIS A 136 -10.76 4.33 0.00
N HIS A 137 -11.85 3.93 0.67
CA HIS A 137 -12.30 4.56 1.91
C HIS A 137 -12.08 3.69 3.14
N ASP A 138 -11.90 2.39 3.00
CA ASP A 138 -11.63 1.50 4.12
C ASP A 138 -10.19 1.65 4.64
N THR A 139 -9.98 1.24 5.89
CA THR A 139 -8.68 1.34 6.58
C THR A 139 -8.37 0.05 7.34
N HIS A 140 -7.13 -0.07 7.81
CA HIS A 140 -6.80 -1.08 8.82
C HIS A 140 -7.64 -0.87 10.10
N PRO A 141 -7.99 -1.94 10.85
CA PRO A 141 -8.86 -1.86 12.02
C PRO A 141 -8.49 -0.84 13.10
N ASP A 142 -7.20 -0.55 13.28
CA ASP A 142 -6.70 0.39 14.30
C ASP A 142 -6.18 1.70 13.71
N SER A 143 -6.29 1.91 12.41
CA SER A 143 -5.82 3.13 11.72
C SER A 143 -6.99 4.05 11.40
N PRO A 144 -6.99 5.31 11.87
CA PRO A 144 -7.91 6.33 11.37
C PRO A 144 -7.77 6.58 9.87
N GLY A 145 -6.63 6.24 9.24
CA GLY A 145 -6.49 6.26 7.78
C GLY A 145 -6.62 7.63 7.16
N ALA A 146 -5.91 8.63 7.71
CA ALA A 146 -5.93 9.99 7.20
C ALA A 146 -5.16 10.11 5.88
N GLY A 147 -3.91 9.64 5.85
CA GLY A 147 -3.09 9.55 4.66
C GLY A 147 -3.52 8.44 3.72
N GLU A 148 -3.92 7.30 4.28
CA GLU A 148 -4.37 6.14 3.52
C GLU A 148 -5.84 5.83 3.70
N GLY A 149 -6.58 6.19 2.65
CA GLY A 149 -8.02 6.21 2.60
C GLY A 149 -8.54 7.64 2.49
N ALA A 150 -8.52 8.40 3.59
CA ALA A 150 -9.24 9.68 3.65
C ALA A 150 -8.70 10.74 2.69
N ALA A 151 -7.37 10.95 2.60
CA ALA A 151 -6.77 11.93 1.70
C ALA A 151 -7.08 11.64 0.21
N GLY A 152 -7.01 10.36 -0.19
CA GLY A 152 -7.41 9.95 -1.54
C GLY A 152 -8.89 10.18 -1.83
N VAL A 153 -9.76 9.89 -0.87
CA VAL A 153 -11.21 10.14 -0.99
C VAL A 153 -11.52 11.64 -1.02
N ALA A 154 -10.84 12.46 -0.22
CA ALA A 154 -10.99 13.91 -0.24
C ALA A 154 -10.59 14.48 -1.61
N ALA A 155 -9.45 14.02 -2.16
CA ALA A 155 -9.05 14.39 -3.52
C ALA A 155 -10.06 13.95 -4.59
N LEU A 156 -10.62 12.75 -4.47
CA LEU A 156 -11.68 12.24 -5.34
C LEU A 156 -12.93 13.12 -5.28
N LEU A 157 -13.39 13.45 -4.07
CA LEU A 157 -14.60 14.25 -3.85
C LEU A 157 -14.43 15.69 -4.35
N GLU A 158 -13.29 16.32 -4.09
CA GLU A 158 -13.02 17.68 -4.55
C GLU A 158 -12.84 17.74 -6.07
N THR A 159 -12.16 16.77 -6.69
CA THR A 159 -12.11 16.67 -8.16
C THR A 159 -13.50 16.48 -8.74
N ALA A 160 -14.34 15.60 -8.18
CA ALA A 160 -15.73 15.43 -8.62
C ALA A 160 -16.52 16.74 -8.51
N ARG A 161 -16.35 17.49 -7.42
CA ARG A 161 -16.99 18.82 -7.26
C ARG A 161 -16.56 19.77 -8.37
N LEU A 162 -15.26 19.90 -8.61
CA LEU A 162 -14.68 20.86 -9.55
C LEU A 162 -15.13 20.61 -11.00
N VAL A 163 -15.22 19.35 -11.41
CA VAL A 163 -15.60 19.00 -12.80
C VAL A 163 -17.11 18.79 -12.99
N SER A 164 -17.90 18.80 -11.92
CA SER A 164 -19.35 18.48 -11.95
C SER A 164 -20.16 19.32 -12.95
N ARG A 165 -19.79 20.60 -13.14
CA ARG A 165 -20.52 21.57 -13.99
C ARG A 165 -19.83 21.86 -15.32
N MET A 166 -18.66 21.28 -15.59
CA MET A 166 -17.94 21.49 -16.84
C MET A 166 -18.60 20.74 -18.00
N PRO A 167 -18.69 21.28 -19.22
CA PRO A 167 -19.16 20.54 -20.40
C PRO A 167 -18.38 19.24 -20.57
N SER A 168 -19.06 18.18 -21.02
CA SER A 168 -18.38 16.92 -21.26
C SER A 168 -19.07 15.99 -22.24
N ASP A 169 -18.28 15.42 -23.14
CA ASP A 169 -18.63 14.34 -24.04
C ASP A 169 -18.21 12.96 -23.50
N THR A 170 -17.60 12.92 -22.30
CA THR A 170 -17.00 11.73 -21.69
C THR A 170 -17.73 11.35 -20.41
N GLN A 171 -18.10 10.08 -20.27
CA GLN A 171 -18.74 9.58 -19.06
C GLN A 171 -17.71 9.51 -17.93
N LEU A 172 -17.93 10.26 -16.85
CA LEU A 172 -17.06 10.24 -15.69
C LEU A 172 -17.59 9.26 -14.65
N ARG A 173 -16.70 8.42 -14.11
CA ARG A 173 -17.01 7.52 -12.99
C ARG A 173 -16.05 7.81 -11.83
N PHE A 174 -16.59 8.31 -10.74
CA PHE A 174 -15.89 8.46 -9.47
C PHE A 174 -16.24 7.30 -8.57
N VAL A 175 -15.24 6.51 -8.17
CA VAL A 175 -15.48 5.27 -7.41
C VAL A 175 -14.70 5.27 -6.10
N SER A 176 -15.41 5.14 -4.99
CA SER A 176 -14.80 4.91 -3.69
C SER A 176 -14.87 3.44 -3.31
N PHE A 177 -13.72 2.79 -3.17
CA PHE A 177 -13.59 1.33 -2.98
C PHE A 177 -13.55 0.92 -1.51
N SER A 178 -14.08 -0.26 -1.23
CA SER A 178 -14.02 -0.97 0.05
C SER A 178 -13.13 -2.23 -0.08
N GLY A 179 -12.68 -2.79 1.04
CA GLY A 179 -11.82 -3.98 1.06
C GLY A 179 -10.49 -3.77 0.33
N TYR A 180 -9.94 -2.55 0.37
CA TYR A 180 -8.67 -2.23 -0.26
C TYR A 180 -7.49 -2.86 0.47
N VAL A 181 -7.56 -2.85 1.80
CA VAL A 181 -6.58 -3.44 2.71
C VAL A 181 -6.52 -4.98 2.57
N ASP A 182 -7.63 -5.59 2.15
CA ASP A 182 -7.73 -7.01 1.88
C ASP A 182 -7.60 -7.30 0.37
N GLU A 183 -6.39 -7.11 -0.17
CA GLU A 183 -6.04 -7.43 -1.57
C GLU A 183 -6.82 -6.63 -2.64
N GLN A 184 -7.29 -5.43 -2.33
CA GLN A 184 -8.04 -4.58 -3.27
C GLN A 184 -9.32 -5.24 -3.80
N ALA A 185 -10.03 -5.96 -2.92
CA ALA A 185 -11.24 -6.71 -3.24
C ALA A 185 -12.31 -5.84 -3.92
N GLY A 186 -12.56 -4.62 -3.45
CA GLY A 186 -13.54 -3.72 -4.07
C GLY A 186 -13.17 -3.29 -5.49
N CYS A 187 -11.89 -3.07 -5.77
CA CYS A 187 -11.40 -2.76 -7.12
C CYS A 187 -11.69 -3.93 -8.06
N GLN A 188 -11.36 -5.15 -7.63
CA GLN A 188 -11.60 -6.37 -8.41
C GLN A 188 -13.10 -6.54 -8.70
N GLN A 189 -13.95 -6.42 -7.69
CA GLN A 189 -15.41 -6.56 -7.84
C GLN A 189 -16.00 -5.51 -8.78
N TYR A 190 -15.49 -4.29 -8.75
CA TYR A 190 -15.90 -3.25 -9.68
C TYR A 190 -15.49 -3.58 -11.12
N VAL A 191 -14.23 -3.97 -11.33
CA VAL A 191 -13.71 -4.35 -12.66
C VAL A 191 -14.44 -5.56 -13.24
N ASP A 192 -14.76 -6.56 -12.42
CA ASP A 192 -15.50 -7.77 -12.83
C ASP A 192 -16.96 -7.46 -13.19
N SER A 193 -17.53 -6.42 -12.60
CA SER A 193 -18.91 -6.00 -12.89
C SER A 193 -19.07 -5.26 -14.22
N LEU A 194 -17.98 -4.78 -14.82
CA LEU A 194 -18.02 -4.07 -16.09
C LEU A 194 -18.36 -5.03 -17.24
N THR A 195 -19.38 -4.68 -18.02
CA THR A 195 -19.69 -5.37 -19.26
C THR A 195 -18.56 -5.19 -20.27
N GLU A 196 -18.45 -6.12 -21.24
CA GLU A 196 -17.44 -6.00 -22.30
C GLU A 196 -17.59 -4.70 -23.11
N GLN A 197 -18.83 -4.24 -23.32
CA GLN A 197 -19.09 -2.97 -24.01
C GLN A 197 -18.61 -1.76 -23.20
N GLU A 198 -18.77 -1.77 -21.88
CA GLU A 198 -18.21 -0.71 -21.02
C GLU A 198 -16.69 -0.78 -21.01
N ARG A 199 -16.11 -1.96 -20.79
CA ARG A 199 -14.66 -2.18 -20.76
C ARG A 199 -13.98 -1.64 -22.02
N GLN A 200 -14.58 -1.85 -23.18
CA GLN A 200 -14.07 -1.34 -24.45
C GLN A 200 -14.14 0.19 -24.59
N ARG A 201 -15.00 0.87 -23.83
CA ARG A 201 -15.11 2.33 -23.79
C ARG A 201 -14.31 2.98 -22.68
N VAL A 202 -13.68 2.22 -21.78
CA VAL A 202 -12.83 2.80 -20.73
C VAL A 202 -11.51 3.26 -21.34
N ILE A 203 -11.27 4.59 -21.32
CA ILE A 203 -9.98 5.17 -21.75
C ILE A 203 -8.89 4.90 -20.72
N GLY A 204 -9.27 4.75 -19.45
CA GLY A 204 -8.40 4.30 -18.38
C GLY A 204 -8.92 4.69 -17.00
N ALA A 205 -8.15 4.33 -15.98
CA ALA A 205 -8.43 4.64 -14.58
C ALA A 205 -7.26 5.38 -13.92
N VAL A 206 -7.57 6.40 -13.10
CA VAL A 206 -6.63 7.04 -12.18
C VAL A 206 -7.00 6.62 -10.76
N LEU A 207 -6.06 6.01 -10.04
CA LEU A 207 -6.26 5.57 -8.66
C LEU A 207 -5.47 6.49 -7.72
N LEU A 208 -6.14 7.06 -6.71
CA LEU A 208 -5.54 7.96 -5.73
C LEU A 208 -5.18 7.12 -4.50
N ASP A 209 -3.88 6.94 -4.27
CA ASP A 209 -3.35 5.95 -3.32
C ASP A 209 -2.20 6.56 -2.51
N GLY A 210 -2.29 6.54 -1.17
CA GLY A 210 -1.28 7.14 -0.30
C GLY A 210 -0.98 8.62 -0.58
N LEU A 211 -1.83 9.53 -0.09
CA LEU A 211 -1.71 10.98 -0.35
C LEU A 211 -1.61 11.82 0.94
N ALA A 212 -0.90 11.31 1.95
CA ALA A 212 -0.55 12.08 3.14
C ALA A 212 0.42 13.24 2.80
N CYS A 213 1.41 12.97 1.94
CA CYS A 213 2.36 13.95 1.41
C CYS A 213 3.14 14.80 2.45
N SER A 214 3.29 14.34 3.70
CA SER A 214 3.93 15.11 4.78
C SER A 214 5.41 14.80 5.01
N LEU A 215 5.89 13.61 4.64
CA LEU A 215 7.31 13.24 4.80
C LEU A 215 8.20 13.81 3.69
N ASP A 216 7.67 13.81 2.46
CA ASP A 216 8.20 14.54 1.33
C ASP A 216 7.08 15.07 0.43
N ASN A 217 7.45 15.98 -0.47
CA ASN A 217 6.53 16.58 -1.42
C ASN A 217 6.53 15.82 -2.76
N GLY A 218 7.17 14.64 -2.82
CA GLY A 218 7.31 13.87 -4.05
C GLY A 218 5.99 13.18 -4.41
N ILE A 219 5.53 13.36 -5.64
CA ILE A 219 4.39 12.64 -6.21
C ILE A 219 4.88 11.76 -7.33
N VAL A 220 4.42 10.52 -7.38
CA VAL A 220 4.80 9.52 -8.37
C VAL A 220 3.58 8.98 -9.09
N LEU A 221 3.80 8.55 -10.33
CA LEU A 221 2.82 7.86 -11.17
C LEU A 221 3.13 6.36 -11.14
N GLY A 222 2.35 5.60 -10.36
CA GLY A 222 2.53 4.17 -10.22
C GLY A 222 1.88 3.39 -11.37
N THR A 223 2.66 2.54 -12.04
CA THR A 223 2.16 1.57 -13.02
C THR A 223 2.78 0.20 -12.74
N GLU A 224 2.09 -0.88 -13.10
CA GLU A 224 2.56 -2.25 -12.79
C GLU A 224 3.99 -2.51 -13.31
N ASP A 225 4.29 -2.01 -14.51
CA ASP A 225 5.57 -2.20 -15.20
C ASP A 225 6.48 -0.95 -15.22
N GLY A 226 6.07 0.13 -14.55
CA GLY A 226 6.78 1.42 -14.55
C GLY A 226 6.75 2.16 -15.90
N ARG A 227 5.98 1.68 -16.90
CA ARG A 227 5.86 2.33 -18.20
C ARG A 227 4.80 3.42 -18.20
N LYS A 228 4.84 4.25 -19.24
CA LYS A 228 3.91 5.37 -19.42
C LYS A 228 2.50 4.90 -19.77
N THR A 229 1.51 5.64 -19.32
CA THR A 229 0.11 5.52 -19.74
C THR A 229 -0.36 6.84 -20.33
N LEU A 230 -1.47 6.82 -21.07
CA LEU A 230 -2.09 8.05 -21.57
C LEU A 230 -2.42 8.99 -20.42
N LEU A 231 -3.12 8.48 -19.40
CA LEU A 231 -3.57 9.29 -18.26
C LEU A 231 -2.40 9.80 -17.42
N GLY A 232 -1.36 8.99 -17.20
CA GLY A 232 -0.17 9.44 -16.49
C GLY A 232 0.60 10.52 -17.27
N ASP A 233 0.65 10.45 -18.60
CA ASP A 233 1.26 11.50 -19.41
C ASP A 233 0.44 12.81 -19.38
N SER A 234 -0.90 12.72 -19.35
CA SER A 234 -1.78 13.87 -19.12
C SER A 234 -1.54 14.51 -17.75
N LEU A 235 -1.48 13.71 -16.68
CA LEU A 235 -1.18 14.18 -15.31
C LEU A 235 0.19 14.84 -15.23
N ARG A 236 1.22 14.22 -15.81
CA ARG A 236 2.57 14.78 -15.88
C ARG A 236 2.61 16.11 -16.64
N GLY A 237 1.85 16.22 -17.73
CA GLY A 237 1.69 17.46 -18.48
C GLY A 237 1.07 18.58 -17.64
N ALA A 238 -0.05 18.28 -16.96
CA ALA A 238 -0.73 19.21 -16.07
C ALA A 238 0.15 19.62 -14.86
N GLY A 239 0.89 18.69 -14.27
CA GLY A 239 1.85 18.98 -13.20
C GLY A 239 2.98 19.90 -13.65
N GLN A 240 3.49 19.70 -14.86
CA GLN A 240 4.53 20.54 -15.44
C GLN A 240 4.03 21.95 -15.77
N GLU A 241 2.77 22.07 -16.19
CA GLU A 241 2.11 23.35 -16.49
C GLU A 241 1.83 24.15 -15.21
N LEU A 242 1.17 23.52 -14.22
CA LEU A 242 0.68 24.20 -13.03
C LEU A 242 1.75 24.38 -11.95
N LEU A 243 2.55 23.34 -11.69
CA LEU A 243 3.48 23.28 -10.56
C LEU A 243 4.95 23.40 -11.00
N ARG A 244 5.23 23.31 -12.31
CA ARG A 244 6.58 23.17 -12.89
C ARG A 244 7.31 21.93 -12.37
N GLU A 245 6.55 20.90 -12.06
CA GLU A 245 7.04 19.63 -11.56
C GLU A 245 6.86 18.53 -12.60
N ASN A 246 7.77 17.56 -12.58
CA ASN A 246 7.67 16.39 -13.42
C ASN A 246 7.49 15.16 -12.52
N TRP A 247 6.26 14.65 -12.43
CA TRP A 247 5.97 13.46 -11.64
C TRP A 247 6.55 12.21 -12.34
N PRO A 248 7.54 11.52 -11.73
CA PRO A 248 8.17 10.36 -12.34
C PRO A 248 7.23 9.14 -12.33
N TYR A 249 7.46 8.23 -13.26
CA TYR A 249 6.82 6.92 -13.24
C TYR A 249 7.61 5.96 -12.35
N GLU A 250 6.87 5.13 -11.62
CA GLU A 250 7.43 4.10 -10.77
C GLU A 250 6.70 2.76 -10.97
N GLY A 251 7.47 1.67 -11.05
CA GLY A 251 6.91 0.32 -11.05
C GLY A 251 6.29 0.01 -9.69
N LYS A 252 4.98 -0.17 -9.62
CA LYS A 252 4.23 -0.60 -8.44
C LYS A 252 3.46 -1.86 -8.80
N ALA A 253 4.01 -3.02 -8.44
CA ALA A 253 3.46 -4.34 -8.76
C ALA A 253 2.17 -4.67 -8.01
N GLU A 254 1.82 -3.88 -6.99
CA GLU A 254 0.63 -4.03 -6.16
C GLU A 254 -0.16 -2.72 -6.11
N GLY A 255 -1.43 -2.80 -5.69
CA GLY A 255 -2.35 -1.66 -5.56
C GLY A 255 -3.56 -1.74 -6.48
N GLY A 256 -4.47 -0.78 -6.34
CA GLY A 256 -5.75 -0.78 -7.07
C GLY A 256 -5.58 -0.72 -8.58
N HIS A 257 -4.58 0.02 -9.10
CA HIS A 257 -4.33 0.13 -10.53
C HIS A 257 -4.00 -1.22 -11.18
N CYS A 258 -3.34 -2.13 -10.47
CA CYS A 258 -3.05 -3.47 -10.96
C CYS A 258 -4.34 -4.26 -11.28
N ARG A 259 -5.37 -4.17 -10.42
CA ARG A 259 -6.66 -4.84 -10.66
C ARG A 259 -7.34 -4.36 -11.95
N PHE A 260 -7.22 -3.08 -12.27
CA PHE A 260 -7.71 -2.53 -13.53
C PHE A 260 -6.90 -3.04 -14.73
N VAL A 261 -5.56 -3.06 -14.62
CA VAL A 261 -4.68 -3.57 -15.69
C VAL A 261 -4.95 -5.06 -15.96
N HIS A 262 -5.10 -5.86 -14.92
CA HIS A 262 -5.46 -7.28 -15.01
C HIS A 262 -6.85 -7.47 -15.65
N GLY A 263 -7.77 -6.54 -15.37
CA GLY A 263 -9.04 -6.39 -16.07
C GLY A 263 -8.97 -5.76 -17.46
N ARG A 264 -7.78 -5.62 -18.06
CA ARG A 264 -7.55 -5.03 -19.39
C ARG A 264 -7.99 -3.57 -19.52
N ILE A 265 -7.92 -2.82 -18.43
CA ILE A 265 -8.17 -1.37 -18.39
C ILE A 265 -6.85 -0.66 -18.09
N PRO A 266 -6.37 0.25 -18.97
CA PRO A 266 -5.17 1.02 -18.69
C PRO A 266 -5.34 1.83 -17.41
N ALA A 267 -4.42 1.69 -16.46
CA ALA A 267 -4.54 2.38 -15.17
C ALA A 267 -3.20 2.92 -14.67
N VAL A 268 -3.28 3.98 -13.87
CA VAL A 268 -2.15 4.61 -13.20
C VAL A 268 -2.57 5.01 -11.80
N SER A 269 -1.72 4.80 -10.81
CA SER A 269 -1.90 5.37 -9.47
C SER A 269 -1.18 6.71 -9.34
N VAL A 270 -1.77 7.62 -8.58
CA VAL A 270 -1.15 8.87 -8.12
C VAL A 270 -0.97 8.74 -6.63
N GLY A 271 0.28 8.78 -6.18
CA GLY A 271 0.60 8.64 -4.77
C GLY A 271 1.88 9.35 -4.39
N GLN A 272 2.15 9.42 -3.10
CA GLN A 272 3.40 9.96 -2.58
C GLN A 272 4.60 9.06 -2.89
N GLN A 273 5.79 9.67 -2.97
CA GLN A 273 7.03 8.95 -3.24
C GLN A 273 7.49 8.13 -2.05
N ARG A 274 7.40 8.68 -0.84
CA ARG A 274 7.71 7.98 0.41
C ARG A 274 6.51 8.03 1.33
N GLU A 275 6.11 6.87 1.84
CA GLU A 275 5.03 6.75 2.83
C GLU A 275 5.39 7.49 4.13
N THR A 276 4.37 7.85 4.93
CA THR A 276 4.60 8.41 6.27
C THR A 276 4.87 7.30 7.27
N TYR A 277 5.62 7.60 8.35
CA TYR A 277 5.90 6.61 9.39
C TYR A 277 4.66 6.25 10.23
N GLU A 278 3.61 7.04 10.13
CA GLU A 278 2.32 6.82 10.79
C GLU A 278 1.35 5.99 9.95
N ASN A 279 1.60 5.85 8.64
CA ASN A 279 0.73 5.17 7.69
C ASN A 279 0.26 3.78 8.18
N GLY A 280 -1.02 3.47 8.03
CA GLY A 280 -1.59 2.18 8.45
C GLY A 280 -1.66 1.96 9.97
N SER A 281 -1.28 2.95 10.78
CA SER A 281 -1.30 2.86 12.25
C SER A 281 -2.32 3.79 12.89
N ARG A 282 -2.50 3.66 14.21
CA ARG A 282 -3.33 4.57 15.02
C ARG A 282 -2.91 6.05 14.98
N PHE A 283 -1.70 6.33 14.49
CA PHE A 283 -1.14 7.67 14.38
C PHE A 283 -1.36 8.29 12.99
N ASP A 284 -1.93 7.54 12.04
CA ASP A 284 -2.35 8.07 10.75
C ASP A 284 -3.60 8.94 10.93
N ARG A 285 -3.37 10.19 11.34
CA ARG A 285 -4.37 11.16 11.81
C ARG A 285 -4.43 12.36 10.89
N PRO A 286 -5.50 13.17 10.92
CA PRO A 286 -5.62 14.34 10.06
C PRO A 286 -4.39 15.27 10.07
N GLU A 287 -3.67 15.37 11.19
CA GLU A 287 -2.47 16.21 11.32
C GLU A 287 -1.26 15.67 10.53
N THR A 288 -1.28 14.41 10.10
CA THR A 288 -0.20 13.81 9.29
C THR A 288 -0.37 14.05 7.79
N VAL A 289 -1.40 14.79 7.36
CA VAL A 289 -1.68 15.10 5.96
C VAL A 289 -1.28 16.55 5.64
N ASP A 290 -0.45 16.74 4.62
CA ASP A 290 -0.16 18.05 4.04
C ASP A 290 -1.31 18.46 3.09
N ILE A 291 -2.27 19.20 3.64
CA ILE A 291 -3.46 19.67 2.92
C ILE A 291 -3.11 20.60 1.75
N GLU A 292 -2.04 21.40 1.86
CA GLU A 292 -1.62 22.29 0.77
C GLU A 292 -1.06 21.48 -0.40
N ARG A 293 -0.29 20.45 -0.10
CA ARG A 293 0.20 19.53 -1.14
C ARG A 293 -0.94 18.71 -1.75
N LEU A 294 -1.88 18.25 -0.95
CA LEU A 294 -3.08 17.55 -1.44
C LEU A 294 -3.90 18.44 -2.40
N SER A 295 -4.07 19.72 -2.07
CA SER A 295 -4.71 20.73 -2.94
C SER A 295 -4.01 20.85 -4.30
N GLN A 296 -2.68 20.88 -4.32
CA GLN A 296 -1.90 20.91 -5.57
C GLN A 296 -2.12 19.64 -6.42
N VAL A 297 -2.18 18.46 -5.79
CA VAL A 297 -2.49 17.20 -6.48
C VAL A 297 -3.90 17.25 -7.10
N VAL A 298 -4.90 17.75 -6.37
CA VAL A 298 -6.26 17.92 -6.88
C VAL A 298 -6.32 18.88 -8.06
N ASN A 299 -5.55 19.97 -8.04
CA ASN A 299 -5.49 20.91 -9.16
C ASN A 299 -4.93 20.25 -10.42
N VAL A 300 -3.86 19.46 -10.30
CA VAL A 300 -3.28 18.70 -11.41
C VAL A 300 -4.25 17.64 -11.92
N LEU A 301 -4.88 16.89 -11.02
CA LEU A 301 -5.87 15.87 -11.37
C LEU A 301 -7.06 16.48 -12.11
N SER A 302 -7.64 17.56 -11.57
CA SER A 302 -8.83 18.21 -12.12
C SER A 302 -8.52 18.86 -13.48
N ARG A 303 -7.32 19.43 -13.65
CA ARG A 303 -6.85 19.94 -14.95
C ARG A 303 -6.74 18.82 -16.00
N ALA A 304 -6.10 17.71 -15.64
CA ALA A 304 -5.93 16.57 -16.56
C ALA A 304 -7.27 15.91 -16.91
N VAL A 305 -8.18 15.74 -15.93
CA VAL A 305 -9.54 15.25 -16.16
C VAL A 305 -10.31 16.21 -17.07
N SER A 306 -10.23 17.52 -16.80
CA SER A 306 -10.89 18.56 -17.61
C SER A 306 -10.43 18.58 -19.07
N ASP A 307 -9.14 18.35 -19.35
CA ASP A 307 -8.64 18.26 -20.73
C ASP A 307 -9.21 17.04 -21.47
N ILE A 308 -9.24 15.90 -20.79
CA ILE A 308 -9.71 14.64 -21.37
C ILE A 308 -11.21 14.67 -21.64
N MET A 309 -11.98 15.24 -20.72
CA MET A 309 -13.43 15.22 -20.77
C MET A 309 -14.05 16.32 -21.66
N SER A 310 -13.23 17.22 -22.19
CA SER A 310 -13.64 18.37 -22.99
C SER A 310 -14.28 17.93 -24.31
N ASP A 311 -15.36 18.58 -24.71
CA ASP A 311 -16.06 18.36 -25.99
C ASP A 311 -15.16 18.63 -27.23
N GLU A 312 -14.01 19.28 -27.05
CA GLU A 312 -13.01 19.52 -28.10
C GLU A 312 -12.01 18.36 -28.24
N THR A 313 -11.97 17.46 -27.26
CA THR A 313 -11.04 16.33 -27.23
C THR A 313 -11.67 15.14 -27.95
N PRO A 314 -11.07 14.61 -29.03
CA PRO A 314 -11.61 13.44 -29.70
C PRO A 314 -11.50 12.20 -28.79
N SER A 315 -12.31 11.16 -29.06
CA SER A 315 -12.19 9.88 -28.35
C SER A 315 -10.75 9.41 -28.24
N MET A 316 -10.35 9.11 -27.01
CA MET A 316 -8.97 8.82 -26.65
C MET A 316 -8.68 7.32 -26.59
N ILE A 317 -9.67 6.47 -26.89
CA ILE A 317 -9.55 5.00 -26.83
C ILE A 317 -8.41 4.47 -27.69
N ALA A 318 -8.31 4.91 -28.95
CA ALA A 318 -7.26 4.44 -29.85
C ALA A 318 -5.86 4.81 -29.33
N LYS A 319 -5.72 6.01 -28.78
CA LYS A 319 -4.46 6.48 -28.19
C LYS A 319 -4.15 5.73 -26.90
N SER A 320 -5.11 5.56 -26.00
CA SER A 320 -4.94 4.81 -24.75
C SER A 320 -4.49 3.37 -25.00
N ARG A 321 -5.16 2.66 -25.92
CA ARG A 321 -4.79 1.29 -26.29
C ARG A 321 -3.45 1.18 -27.02
N HIS A 322 -2.96 2.26 -27.62
CA HIS A 322 -1.61 2.29 -28.18
C HIS A 322 -0.54 2.36 -27.08
N TYR A 323 -0.80 3.09 -25.99
CA TYR A 323 0.09 3.11 -24.81
C TYR A 323 0.13 1.73 -24.14
N ASN A 324 -1.03 1.11 -23.95
CA ASN A 324 -1.17 -0.14 -23.22
C ASN A 324 -1.95 -1.14 -24.09
N ASN A 325 -1.24 -2.02 -24.82
CA ASN A 325 -1.86 -3.03 -25.66
C ASN A 325 -2.41 -4.20 -24.82
N LEU A 326 -3.56 -3.98 -24.18
CA LEU A 326 -4.23 -4.95 -23.30
C LEU A 326 -5.21 -5.87 -24.06
N ARG A 327 -5.06 -6.02 -25.39
CA ARG A 327 -5.93 -6.91 -26.21
C ARG A 327 -5.58 -8.38 -26.07
N ASP A 328 -4.43 -8.69 -25.49
CA ASP A 328 -4.03 -10.07 -25.26
C ASP A 328 -4.79 -10.64 -24.06
N GLU A 329 -5.37 -11.82 -24.24
CA GLU A 329 -6.12 -12.48 -23.18
C GLU A 329 -5.24 -13.22 -22.18
N ALA A 330 -3.96 -13.40 -22.53
CA ALA A 330 -2.99 -14.06 -21.68
C ALA A 330 -2.50 -13.14 -20.55
N ALA A 331 -2.38 -13.70 -19.35
CA ALA A 331 -1.69 -13.02 -18.26
C ALA A 331 -0.21 -12.88 -18.62
N VAL A 332 0.42 -11.79 -18.19
CA VAL A 332 1.87 -11.61 -18.39
C VAL A 332 2.57 -11.93 -17.08
N GLN A 333 3.32 -13.03 -17.05
CA GLN A 333 4.33 -13.21 -16.01
C GLN A 333 5.60 -12.51 -16.49
N ALA A 334 5.88 -11.34 -15.92
CA ALA A 334 7.12 -10.64 -16.24
C ALA A 334 8.34 -11.50 -15.90
N ALA A 335 9.37 -11.38 -16.74
CA ALA A 335 10.63 -12.09 -16.52
C ALA A 335 11.22 -11.71 -15.14
N GLY A 336 11.57 -12.71 -14.34
CA GLY A 336 12.10 -12.53 -12.99
C GLY A 336 11.05 -12.31 -11.89
N MET A 337 9.76 -12.22 -12.23
CA MET A 337 8.71 -12.19 -11.21
C MET A 337 8.57 -13.58 -10.56
N PRO A 338 8.61 -13.68 -9.22
CA PRO A 338 8.42 -14.94 -8.52
C PRO A 338 7.08 -15.60 -8.85
N VAL A 339 7.08 -16.93 -8.83
CA VAL A 339 5.83 -17.70 -8.82
C VAL A 339 5.35 -17.78 -7.37
N PRO A 340 4.13 -17.33 -7.06
CA PRO A 340 3.62 -17.35 -5.69
C PRO A 340 3.07 -18.74 -5.32
N PHE A 341 3.99 -19.67 -5.11
CA PHE A 341 3.68 -20.97 -4.53
C PHE A 341 3.01 -20.79 -3.16
N GLY A 342 2.09 -21.69 -2.81
CA GLY A 342 1.25 -21.60 -1.62
C GLY A 342 -0.11 -20.94 -1.85
N GLU A 343 -0.30 -20.18 -2.94
CA GLU A 343 -1.59 -19.57 -3.25
C GLU A 343 -2.70 -20.62 -3.47
N ASP A 344 -3.91 -20.30 -3.02
CA ASP A 344 -5.10 -21.06 -3.41
C ASP A 344 -5.59 -20.66 -4.83
N PRO A 345 -6.48 -21.46 -5.47
CA PRO A 345 -6.98 -21.15 -6.81
C PRO A 345 -7.70 -19.79 -6.92
N VAL A 346 -8.34 -19.32 -5.85
CA VAL A 346 -9.04 -18.03 -5.81
C VAL A 346 -8.01 -16.90 -5.81
N GLN A 347 -6.98 -16.99 -4.98
CA GLN A 347 -5.87 -16.03 -4.94
C GLN A 347 -5.16 -15.95 -6.29
N THR A 348 -4.83 -17.10 -6.90
CA THR A 348 -4.20 -17.15 -8.22
C THR A 348 -5.08 -16.48 -9.29
N SER A 349 -6.38 -16.77 -9.29
CA SER A 349 -7.30 -16.14 -10.25
C SER A 349 -7.46 -14.64 -10.08
N ARG A 350 -7.43 -14.13 -8.84
CA ARG A 350 -7.40 -12.68 -8.57
C ARG A 350 -6.12 -12.05 -9.09
N ARG A 351 -4.97 -12.66 -8.83
CA ARG A 351 -3.66 -12.16 -9.24
C ARG A 351 -3.49 -12.13 -10.75
N LEU A 352 -3.96 -13.15 -11.46
CA LEU A 352 -3.90 -13.19 -12.93
C LEU A 352 -5.03 -12.39 -13.60
N GLY A 353 -6.02 -11.90 -12.84
CA GLY A 353 -7.22 -11.24 -13.35
C GLY A 353 -8.10 -12.11 -14.22
N MET A 354 -8.01 -13.43 -14.08
CA MET A 354 -8.76 -14.37 -14.89
C MET A 354 -9.06 -15.66 -14.14
N GLN A 355 -10.21 -16.25 -14.45
CA GLN A 355 -10.55 -17.56 -13.91
C GLN A 355 -9.79 -18.67 -14.64
N GLY A 356 -9.14 -19.53 -13.86
CA GLY A 356 -8.51 -20.73 -14.39
C GLY A 356 -9.55 -21.71 -14.89
N LYS A 357 -9.23 -22.44 -15.96
CA LYS A 357 -10.06 -23.55 -16.42
C LYS A 357 -9.65 -24.82 -15.68
N LEU A 358 -10.53 -25.41 -14.87
CA LEU A 358 -10.28 -26.71 -14.26
C LEU A 358 -9.98 -27.74 -15.37
N PHE A 359 -8.78 -28.29 -15.34
CA PHE A 359 -8.23 -29.18 -16.37
C PHE A 359 -8.24 -30.64 -15.90
N ALA A 360 -7.88 -30.89 -14.64
CA ALA A 360 -7.89 -32.22 -14.04
C ALA A 360 -8.01 -32.17 -12.51
N GLU A 361 -8.47 -33.27 -11.92
CA GLU A 361 -8.41 -33.54 -10.49
C GLU A 361 -7.80 -34.95 -10.30
N ASN A 362 -6.80 -35.07 -9.43
CA ASN A 362 -6.03 -36.28 -9.19
C ASN A 362 -5.72 -36.45 -7.69
N GLU A 363 -5.02 -37.51 -7.33
CA GLU A 363 -4.41 -37.68 -6.01
C GLU A 363 -2.90 -37.91 -6.19
N ASP A 364 -2.10 -37.42 -5.24
CA ASP A 364 -0.67 -37.70 -5.20
C ASP A 364 -0.38 -39.14 -4.70
N ASN A 365 0.88 -39.54 -4.69
CA ASN A 365 1.27 -40.88 -4.20
C ASN A 365 0.94 -41.14 -2.71
N GLY A 366 0.67 -40.08 -1.94
CA GLY A 366 0.24 -40.13 -0.55
C GLY A 366 -1.28 -40.07 -0.35
N GLY A 367 -2.07 -40.03 -1.43
CA GLY A 367 -3.53 -39.89 -1.39
C GLY A 367 -4.03 -38.47 -1.12
N ARG A 368 -3.17 -37.45 -1.27
CA ARG A 368 -3.55 -36.04 -1.11
C ARG A 368 -4.19 -35.52 -2.40
N PRO A 369 -5.30 -34.76 -2.32
CA PRO A 369 -5.99 -34.26 -3.50
C PRO A 369 -5.12 -33.23 -4.24
N ILE A 370 -5.07 -33.37 -5.58
CA ILE A 370 -4.44 -32.44 -6.51
C ILE A 370 -5.51 -31.88 -7.45
N GLN A 371 -5.64 -30.56 -7.51
CA GLN A 371 -6.43 -29.87 -8.53
C GLN A 371 -5.52 -29.21 -9.55
N VAL A 372 -5.88 -29.27 -10.83
CA VAL A 372 -5.09 -28.66 -11.91
C VAL A 372 -5.94 -27.65 -12.66
N TYR A 373 -5.52 -26.39 -12.66
CA TYR A 373 -6.15 -25.32 -13.43
C TYR A 373 -5.23 -24.86 -14.54
N GLN A 374 -5.78 -24.65 -15.73
CA GLN A 374 -5.05 -24.18 -16.90
C GLN A 374 -5.30 -22.70 -17.16
N TYR A 375 -4.21 -21.96 -17.40
CA TYR A 375 -4.21 -20.52 -17.67
C TYR A 375 -3.42 -20.20 -18.95
N PRO A 376 -3.90 -19.26 -19.79
CA PRO A 376 -3.10 -18.66 -20.85
C PRO A 376 -2.13 -17.63 -20.25
N VAL A 377 -0.83 -17.87 -20.37
CA VAL A 377 0.20 -17.00 -19.77
C VAL A 377 1.35 -16.76 -20.74
N LYS A 378 1.86 -15.53 -20.76
CA LYS A 378 3.12 -15.16 -21.42
C LYS A 378 4.24 -15.26 -20.41
N TRP A 379 5.17 -16.17 -20.64
CA TRP A 379 6.31 -16.39 -19.75
C TRP A 379 7.61 -15.88 -20.37
N PHE A 380 8.57 -15.50 -19.53
CA PHE A 380 9.97 -15.23 -19.92
C PHE A 380 10.13 -14.25 -21.10
N GLY A 381 9.23 -13.25 -21.16
CA GLY A 381 9.19 -12.24 -22.22
C GLY A 381 8.83 -12.78 -23.60
N VAL A 382 8.16 -13.93 -23.68
CA VAL A 382 7.59 -14.48 -24.92
C VAL A 382 6.29 -13.75 -25.23
N ASP A 383 6.13 -13.28 -26.46
CA ASP A 383 4.91 -12.58 -26.89
C ASP A 383 3.74 -13.53 -27.18
N GLN A 384 4.02 -14.80 -27.45
CA GLN A 384 3.03 -15.85 -27.65
C GLN A 384 2.44 -16.34 -26.33
N THR A 385 1.13 -16.64 -26.35
CA THR A 385 0.43 -17.27 -25.24
C THR A 385 0.87 -18.72 -25.06
N LEU A 386 1.34 -19.07 -23.86
CA LEU A 386 1.68 -20.43 -23.46
C LEU A 386 0.60 -20.95 -22.52
N LEU A 387 0.05 -22.13 -22.82
CA LEU A 387 -0.86 -22.78 -21.88
C LEU A 387 -0.06 -23.32 -20.69
N THR A 388 -0.48 -22.93 -19.50
CA THR A 388 0.23 -23.26 -18.26
C THR A 388 -0.71 -23.95 -17.30
N ASN A 389 -0.34 -25.15 -16.86
CA ASN A 389 -1.07 -25.92 -15.87
C ASN A 389 -0.51 -25.61 -14.48
N TYR A 390 -1.37 -25.16 -13.58
CA TYR A 390 -1.08 -24.86 -12.18
C TYR A 390 -1.60 -26.02 -11.32
N TYR A 391 -0.72 -26.65 -10.54
CA TYR A 391 -1.03 -27.81 -9.71
C TYR A 391 -1.16 -27.39 -8.25
N TYR A 392 -2.34 -27.63 -7.67
CA TYR A 392 -2.66 -27.32 -6.29
C TYR A 392 -2.75 -28.61 -5.49
N THR A 393 -1.87 -28.81 -4.51
CA THR A 393 -1.87 -29.98 -3.62
C THR A 393 -2.43 -29.54 -2.26
N GLU A 394 -3.44 -30.23 -1.74
CA GLU A 394 -4.14 -29.83 -0.50
C GLU A 394 -4.69 -28.39 -0.52
N GLY A 395 -4.93 -27.84 -1.72
CA GLY A 395 -5.46 -26.49 -1.93
C GLY A 395 -4.41 -25.41 -2.16
N GLU A 396 -3.11 -25.73 -2.07
CA GLU A 396 -2.01 -24.79 -2.22
C GLU A 396 -1.22 -25.03 -3.51
N LEU A 397 -0.84 -23.97 -4.22
CA LEU A 397 -0.06 -24.04 -5.45
C LEU A 397 1.36 -24.59 -5.17
N THR A 398 1.67 -25.78 -5.68
CA THR A 398 2.97 -26.45 -5.43
C THR A 398 3.89 -26.46 -6.64
N SER A 399 3.33 -26.51 -7.84
CA SER A 399 4.11 -26.58 -9.08
C SER A 399 3.29 -26.09 -10.28
N LEU A 400 3.99 -25.78 -11.36
CA LEU A 400 3.36 -25.47 -12.64
C LEU A 400 4.14 -26.07 -13.81
N ALA A 401 3.42 -26.39 -14.88
CA ALA A 401 3.97 -26.92 -16.12
C ALA A 401 3.55 -26.03 -17.28
N VAL A 402 4.55 -25.53 -18.01
CA VAL A 402 4.35 -24.73 -19.21
C VAL A 402 4.45 -25.66 -20.42
N ASP A 403 3.38 -25.67 -21.22
CA ASP A 403 3.36 -26.43 -22.47
C ASP A 403 4.03 -25.61 -23.59
N GLY A 404 5.18 -26.09 -24.04
CA GLY A 404 5.94 -25.49 -25.13
C GLY A 404 5.49 -25.96 -26.53
N ASP A 405 4.67 -27.01 -26.63
CA ASP A 405 4.29 -27.58 -27.90
C ASP A 405 3.29 -26.67 -28.62
N GLY A 406 3.63 -26.26 -29.85
CA GLY A 406 2.77 -25.41 -30.69
C GLY A 406 2.80 -23.91 -30.35
N ALA A 407 3.62 -23.50 -29.37
CA ALA A 407 3.77 -22.11 -28.94
C ALA A 407 4.52 -21.20 -29.92
N GLY A 408 5.21 -21.76 -30.92
CA GLY A 408 6.04 -21.01 -31.87
C GLY A 408 7.41 -20.58 -31.33
N VAL A 409 7.78 -20.98 -30.10
CA VAL A 409 9.10 -20.79 -29.50
C VAL A 409 9.79 -22.15 -29.39
N GLY A 410 10.96 -22.31 -30.02
CA GLY A 410 11.71 -23.56 -29.99
C GLY A 410 12.48 -23.77 -28.68
N PHE A 411 12.91 -25.01 -28.43
CA PHE A 411 13.69 -25.39 -27.23
C PHE A 411 14.90 -24.47 -26.98
N GLU A 412 15.71 -24.22 -28.02
CA GLU A 412 16.91 -23.38 -27.89
C GLU A 412 16.58 -21.91 -27.58
N GLU A 413 15.54 -21.36 -28.20
CA GLU A 413 15.11 -19.99 -27.92
C GLU A 413 14.61 -19.85 -26.48
N MET A 414 13.82 -20.81 -26.00
CA MET A 414 13.36 -20.81 -24.60
C MET A 414 14.54 -21.00 -23.63
N ARG A 415 15.52 -21.84 -23.96
CA ARG A 415 16.75 -21.99 -23.16
C ARG A 415 17.50 -20.67 -23.02
N GLU A 416 17.73 -19.95 -24.11
CA GLU A 416 18.40 -18.64 -24.08
C GLU A 416 17.63 -17.61 -23.24
N ARG A 417 16.29 -17.68 -23.25
CA ARG A 417 15.44 -16.84 -22.40
C ARG A 417 15.57 -17.21 -20.93
N LEU A 418 15.51 -18.50 -20.59
CA LEU A 418 15.75 -18.97 -19.22
C LEU A 418 17.14 -18.57 -18.72
N VAL A 419 18.17 -18.62 -19.57
CA VAL A 419 19.51 -18.14 -19.22
C VAL A 419 19.53 -16.63 -18.97
N ARG A 420 18.75 -15.86 -19.73
CA ARG A 420 18.61 -14.41 -19.49
C ARG A 420 17.90 -14.10 -18.17
N VAL A 421 16.97 -14.94 -17.74
CA VAL A 421 16.17 -14.73 -16.52
C VAL A 421 16.90 -15.25 -15.28
N TYR A 422 17.42 -16.47 -15.34
CA TYR A 422 17.97 -17.20 -14.18
C TYR A 422 19.49 -17.37 -14.22
N GLY A 423 20.17 -16.88 -15.27
CA GLY A 423 21.59 -17.11 -15.47
C GLY A 423 21.91 -18.51 -16.01
N GLU A 424 23.18 -18.92 -15.91
CA GLU A 424 23.60 -20.25 -16.36
C GLU A 424 22.97 -21.36 -15.48
N PRO A 425 22.56 -22.50 -16.08
CA PRO A 425 21.97 -23.61 -15.35
C PRO A 425 22.94 -24.17 -14.31
N MET A 426 22.42 -24.47 -13.12
CA MET A 426 23.19 -25.05 -12.01
C MET A 426 23.66 -26.47 -12.34
N GLN A 427 22.81 -27.25 -13.02
CA GLN A 427 23.12 -28.62 -13.41
C GLN A 427 22.67 -28.90 -14.84
N GLN A 428 23.48 -29.70 -15.53
CA GLN A 428 23.20 -30.21 -16.88
C GLN A 428 23.40 -31.72 -16.87
N ASP A 429 22.33 -32.48 -17.09
CA ASP A 429 22.36 -33.94 -17.08
C ASP A 429 22.01 -34.49 -18.46
N GLU A 430 22.87 -35.35 -19.02
CA GLU A 430 22.58 -36.04 -20.28
C GLU A 430 21.59 -37.18 -20.05
N GLY A 431 20.37 -37.00 -20.57
CA GLY A 431 19.30 -38.00 -20.52
C GLY A 431 19.00 -38.65 -21.88
N PRO A 432 18.17 -39.72 -21.89
CA PRO A 432 17.81 -40.44 -23.11
C PRO A 432 16.98 -39.62 -24.11
N LYS A 433 16.41 -38.48 -23.69
CA LYS A 433 15.67 -37.53 -24.53
C LYS A 433 16.47 -36.29 -24.92
N GLY A 434 17.70 -36.13 -24.40
CA GLY A 434 18.54 -34.95 -24.58
C GLY A 434 19.07 -34.40 -23.25
N VAL A 435 19.73 -33.25 -23.28
CA VAL A 435 20.27 -32.58 -22.08
C VAL A 435 19.12 -31.95 -21.29
N GLN A 436 19.01 -32.34 -20.02
CA GLN A 436 18.14 -31.70 -19.05
C GLN A 436 18.89 -30.57 -18.36
N TYR A 437 18.22 -29.44 -18.19
CA TYR A 437 18.76 -28.27 -17.51
C TYR A 437 17.98 -28.01 -16.22
N LEU A 438 18.71 -27.72 -15.15
CA LEU A 438 18.14 -27.38 -13.85
C LEU A 438 18.66 -26.01 -13.40
N TRP A 439 17.74 -25.11 -13.10
CA TRP A 439 18.02 -23.88 -12.36
C TRP A 439 17.42 -23.99 -10.96
N GLN A 440 18.08 -23.35 -10.01
CA GLN A 440 17.55 -23.05 -8.69
C GLN A 440 17.80 -21.57 -8.46
N ASP A 441 16.72 -20.80 -8.49
CA ASP A 441 16.79 -19.37 -8.26
C ASP A 441 16.32 -19.08 -6.82
N PRO A 442 17.24 -18.66 -5.93
CA PRO A 442 16.86 -18.26 -4.59
C PRO A 442 15.90 -17.08 -4.60
N VAL A 443 16.01 -16.15 -5.57
CA VAL A 443 15.22 -14.92 -5.61
C VAL A 443 13.75 -15.20 -5.89
N SER A 444 13.45 -15.98 -6.92
CA SER A 444 12.06 -16.34 -7.26
C SER A 444 11.52 -17.54 -6.46
N ARG A 445 12.27 -18.10 -5.51
CA ARG A 445 11.96 -19.39 -4.85
C ARG A 445 11.54 -20.46 -5.85
N THR A 446 12.18 -20.48 -7.02
CA THR A 446 11.74 -21.35 -8.11
C THR A 446 12.89 -22.24 -8.53
N SER A 447 12.63 -23.55 -8.50
CA SER A 447 13.44 -24.51 -9.25
C SER A 447 12.81 -24.72 -10.61
N VAL A 448 13.62 -24.58 -11.65
CA VAL A 448 13.17 -24.71 -13.04
C VAL A 448 13.81 -25.95 -13.64
N SER A 449 12.98 -26.91 -14.04
CA SER A 449 13.39 -28.09 -14.79
C SER A 449 12.99 -27.93 -16.25
N PHE A 450 13.97 -28.02 -17.14
CA PHE A 450 13.75 -27.85 -18.58
C PHE A 450 14.29 -29.04 -19.35
N VAL A 451 13.40 -29.73 -20.06
CA VAL A 451 13.70 -31.00 -20.73
C VAL A 451 13.17 -30.97 -22.17
N PRO A 452 13.95 -31.42 -23.17
CA PRO A 452 13.44 -31.59 -24.53
C PRO A 452 12.36 -32.68 -24.58
N SER A 453 11.28 -32.41 -25.32
CA SER A 453 10.16 -33.36 -25.47
C SER A 453 9.60 -33.29 -26.90
N GLY A 454 9.76 -34.36 -27.68
CA GLY A 454 9.29 -34.38 -29.07
C GLY A 454 9.93 -33.29 -29.93
N ASP A 455 9.10 -32.49 -30.60
CA ASP A 455 9.52 -31.32 -31.39
C ASP A 455 9.58 -30.01 -30.56
N GLY A 456 9.19 -30.05 -29.27
CA GLY A 456 9.17 -28.92 -28.36
C GLY A 456 9.87 -29.22 -27.03
N TYR A 457 9.26 -28.84 -25.92
CA TYR A 457 9.87 -28.91 -24.60
C TYR A 457 8.85 -29.06 -23.46
N GLN A 458 9.33 -29.61 -22.35
CA GLN A 458 8.63 -29.61 -21.08
C GLN A 458 9.38 -28.70 -20.11
N LEU A 459 8.67 -27.72 -19.58
CA LEU A 459 9.18 -26.75 -18.63
C LEU A 459 8.35 -26.84 -17.35
N GLU A 460 8.98 -27.23 -16.25
CA GLU A 460 8.35 -27.33 -14.94
C GLU A 460 9.00 -26.37 -13.96
N LEU A 461 8.15 -25.68 -13.20
CA LEU A 461 8.57 -24.79 -12.13
C LEU A 461 8.02 -25.35 -10.81
N HIS A 462 8.89 -25.45 -9.82
CA HIS A 462 8.61 -25.99 -8.49
C HIS A 462 9.06 -24.99 -7.42
N GLN A 463 8.42 -25.02 -6.26
CA GLN A 463 8.87 -24.26 -5.11
C GLN A 463 10.30 -24.70 -4.71
N PHE A 464 11.18 -23.73 -4.57
CA PHE A 464 12.53 -23.88 -4.06
C PHE A 464 12.67 -23.00 -2.82
N GLU A 465 13.04 -23.62 -1.70
CA GLU A 465 13.37 -22.87 -0.48
C GLU A 465 14.89 -22.73 -0.41
N PRO A 466 15.44 -21.58 -0.84
CA PRO A 466 16.83 -21.30 -0.53
C PRO A 466 16.99 -21.24 1.00
N GLY A 467 18.03 -21.88 1.53
CA GLY A 467 18.43 -21.62 2.90
C GLY A 467 18.90 -20.17 3.07
N GLU A 468 18.96 -19.67 4.30
CA GLU A 468 19.49 -18.34 4.60
C GLU A 468 20.94 -18.21 4.10
N LEU A 469 21.18 -17.24 3.20
CA LEU A 469 22.51 -16.93 2.71
C LEU A 469 23.04 -15.65 3.35
N LEU A 470 24.09 -15.76 4.15
CA LEU A 470 24.81 -14.60 4.68
C LEU A 470 25.54 -13.87 3.55
N LEU A 471 25.13 -12.64 3.25
CA LEU A 471 25.76 -11.80 2.23
C LEU A 471 26.95 -11.03 2.80
N ASP A 472 26.76 -10.43 3.97
CA ASP A 472 27.76 -9.59 4.60
C ASP A 472 27.61 -9.54 6.13
N SER A 473 28.67 -9.16 6.83
CA SER A 473 28.66 -9.01 8.27
C SER A 473 29.56 -7.84 8.68
N TYR A 474 29.06 -7.02 9.60
CA TYR A 474 29.70 -5.79 10.03
C TYR A 474 29.81 -5.69 11.53
N GLU A 475 31.02 -5.46 12.02
CA GLU A 475 31.27 -5.11 13.41
C GLU A 475 30.51 -3.83 13.77
N VAL A 476 29.96 -3.77 14.98
CA VAL A 476 29.35 -2.57 15.53
C VAL A 476 30.24 -2.06 16.65
N LEU A 477 30.72 -0.83 16.48
CA LEU A 477 31.55 -0.15 17.46
C LEU A 477 30.66 0.38 18.58
N PRO A 478 31.00 0.14 19.86
CA PRO A 478 30.18 0.58 20.98
C PRO A 478 30.15 2.11 21.04
N ALA A 479 29.05 2.65 21.55
CA ALA A 479 28.92 4.08 21.84
C ALA A 479 29.99 4.54 22.84
N LEU A 480 30.71 5.62 22.50
CA LEU A 480 31.84 6.14 23.30
C LEU A 480 31.40 6.98 24.53
N GLY A 481 30.09 7.13 24.78
CA GLY A 481 29.55 7.86 25.92
C GLY A 481 28.02 7.86 25.99
N ALA A 482 27.46 8.29 27.12
CA ALA A 482 26.01 8.40 27.32
C ALA A 482 25.40 9.37 26.29
N GLY A 483 24.39 8.91 25.54
CA GLY A 483 23.74 9.68 24.48
C GLY A 483 24.51 9.73 23.15
N GLN A 484 25.65 9.03 23.01
CA GLN A 484 26.26 8.82 21.70
C GLN A 484 25.75 7.53 21.07
N GLN A 485 25.69 7.53 19.74
CA GLN A 485 25.27 6.38 18.94
C GLN A 485 26.44 5.43 18.68
N SER A 486 26.16 4.13 18.66
CA SER A 486 27.11 3.13 18.17
C SER A 486 27.47 3.39 16.71
N GLY A 487 28.69 3.00 16.32
CA GLY A 487 29.20 3.15 14.97
C GLY A 487 29.17 1.83 14.20
N LEU A 488 29.17 1.89 12.86
CA LEU A 488 29.55 0.72 12.06
C LEU A 488 31.08 0.65 11.96
N GLY A 489 31.62 -0.50 12.34
CA GLY A 489 33.02 -0.86 12.27
C GLY A 489 33.39 -1.52 10.95
N ARG A 490 34.38 -2.41 11.02
CA ARG A 490 34.91 -3.12 9.84
C ARG A 490 33.95 -4.23 9.36
N ARG A 491 34.04 -4.53 8.08
CA ARG A 491 33.46 -5.73 7.46
C ARG A 491 34.18 -6.98 7.99
N LEU A 492 33.42 -7.99 8.43
CA LEU A 492 33.94 -9.21 9.07
C LEU A 492 34.11 -10.38 8.09
N GLY A 493 33.42 -10.39 6.95
CA GLY A 493 33.49 -11.45 5.94
C GLY A 493 34.33 -11.08 4.71
N GLU A 494 35.33 -11.91 4.38
CA GLU A 494 35.88 -12.01 3.03
C GLU A 494 35.09 -13.08 2.26
N THR A 495 33.81 -12.81 1.93
CA THR A 495 33.19 -13.58 0.84
C THR A 495 33.95 -13.22 -0.43
N SER A 496 34.46 -14.22 -1.15
CA SER A 496 35.34 -14.09 -2.33
C SER A 496 34.71 -13.33 -3.52
N GLY A 497 33.46 -12.89 -3.39
CA GLY A 497 32.68 -12.16 -4.39
C GLY A 497 32.66 -10.66 -4.15
N ALA A 498 32.27 -9.91 -5.18
CA ALA A 498 31.96 -8.50 -5.04
C ALA A 498 30.76 -8.34 -4.08
N GLN A 499 30.85 -7.36 -3.18
CA GLN A 499 29.73 -7.01 -2.30
C GLN A 499 28.53 -6.54 -3.13
N ASP A 500 27.33 -7.01 -2.76
CA ASP A 500 26.08 -6.52 -3.32
C ASP A 500 25.94 -4.99 -3.08
N PRO A 501 25.77 -4.17 -4.13
CA PRO A 501 25.73 -2.71 -3.99
C PRO A 501 24.58 -2.21 -3.09
N ARG A 502 23.47 -2.96 -2.98
CA ARG A 502 22.31 -2.62 -2.15
C ARG A 502 22.67 -2.60 -0.66
N VAL A 503 23.64 -3.42 -0.25
CA VAL A 503 24.18 -3.43 1.11
C VAL A 503 24.66 -2.03 1.52
N ASN A 504 25.34 -1.30 0.62
CA ASN A 504 25.83 0.04 0.95
C ASN A 504 24.69 1.04 1.20
N VAL A 505 23.57 0.91 0.48
CA VAL A 505 22.38 1.73 0.68
C VAL A 505 21.74 1.41 2.03
N LEU A 506 21.60 0.12 2.35
CA LEU A 506 21.08 -0.35 3.64
C LEU A 506 21.93 0.19 4.79
N LEU A 507 23.26 0.03 4.71
CA LEU A 507 24.18 0.49 5.74
C LEU A 507 24.16 2.00 5.92
N ALA A 508 23.97 2.78 4.85
CA ALA A 508 23.82 4.23 4.95
C ALA A 508 22.58 4.63 5.76
N ARG A 509 21.48 3.88 5.65
CA ARG A 509 20.29 4.06 6.48
C ARG A 509 20.51 3.53 7.90
N LEU A 510 21.06 2.33 8.05
CA LEU A 510 21.33 1.69 9.34
C LEU A 510 22.25 2.52 10.24
N ARG A 511 23.29 3.17 9.69
CA ARG A 511 24.17 4.09 10.45
C ARG A 511 23.41 5.18 11.18
N GLN A 512 22.25 5.58 10.67
CA GLN A 512 21.41 6.60 11.30
C GLN A 512 20.57 6.02 12.43
N LEU A 513 20.37 4.70 12.50
CA LEU A 513 19.42 4.01 13.39
C LEU A 513 20.08 3.10 14.46
N LEU A 514 21.39 2.85 14.38
CA LEU A 514 22.12 2.05 15.37
C LEU A 514 21.83 2.45 16.83
N PRO A 515 21.89 1.53 17.81
CA PRO A 515 21.59 1.83 19.21
C PRO A 515 22.39 2.99 19.81
N ALA A 516 21.80 3.70 20.76
CA ALA A 516 22.55 4.58 21.66
C ALA A 516 23.18 3.77 22.80
N GLY A 517 24.28 4.29 23.36
CA GLY A 517 24.88 3.72 24.58
C GLY A 517 23.88 3.69 25.74
N GLY A 518 23.88 2.62 26.54
CA GLY A 518 22.89 2.46 27.62
C GLY A 518 22.63 1.03 28.08
N GLY A 519 23.61 0.13 27.94
CA GLY A 519 23.50 -1.28 28.35
C GLY A 519 23.02 -2.25 27.27
N ILE A 520 22.93 -1.81 26.01
CA ILE A 520 22.70 -2.69 24.86
C ILE A 520 24.02 -2.84 24.11
N GLU A 521 24.54 -4.06 24.09
CA GLU A 521 25.73 -4.42 23.34
C GLU A 521 25.31 -5.09 22.04
N LEU A 522 25.33 -4.34 20.95
CA LEU A 522 25.19 -4.86 19.59
C LEU A 522 26.60 -5.16 19.08
N GLU A 523 26.93 -6.43 18.86
CA GLU A 523 28.27 -6.87 18.44
C GLU A 523 28.45 -6.70 16.93
N ARG A 524 27.46 -7.14 16.15
CA ARG A 524 27.52 -7.06 14.70
C ARG A 524 26.13 -7.01 14.06
N VAL A 525 26.11 -6.60 12.81
CA VAL A 525 24.94 -6.68 11.93
C VAL A 525 25.26 -7.64 10.79
N ASP A 526 24.46 -8.68 10.68
CA ASP A 526 24.51 -9.67 9.61
C ASP A 526 23.46 -9.28 8.56
N ILE A 527 23.88 -9.11 7.32
CA ILE A 527 22.99 -8.89 6.19
C ILE A 527 22.90 -10.21 5.45
N TYR A 528 21.70 -10.75 5.39
CA TYR A 528 21.43 -12.00 4.70
C TYR A 528 20.42 -11.76 3.58
N THR A 529 20.24 -12.79 2.77
CA THR A 529 19.14 -12.90 1.84
C THR A 529 18.64 -14.32 1.91
N ASP A 530 17.33 -14.47 1.95
CA ASP A 530 16.63 -15.72 1.62
C ASP A 530 16.07 -15.65 0.18
N GLY A 531 16.43 -14.61 -0.59
CA GLY A 531 15.90 -14.32 -1.91
C GLY A 531 14.49 -13.72 -1.91
N ILE A 532 13.85 -13.51 -0.76
CA ILE A 532 12.42 -13.22 -0.64
C ILE A 532 12.22 -11.90 0.10
N GLY A 533 11.42 -11.00 -0.48
CA GLY A 533 10.91 -9.86 0.29
C GLY A 533 9.59 -10.21 0.96
N GLY A 534 9.33 -9.61 2.12
CA GLY A 534 8.19 -9.94 2.99
C GLY A 534 8.51 -10.99 4.05
N SER A 535 9.79 -11.35 4.23
CA SER A 535 10.26 -12.12 5.38
C SER A 535 10.30 -11.20 6.62
N LYS A 536 10.67 -11.72 7.80
CA LYS A 536 10.83 -10.87 9.00
C LYS A 536 12.31 -10.70 9.27
N THR A 537 12.77 -9.46 9.43
CA THR A 537 14.09 -9.20 10.03
C THR A 537 14.20 -9.90 11.40
N LEU A 538 15.35 -10.51 11.66
CA LEU A 538 15.55 -11.40 12.80
C LEU A 538 16.49 -10.76 13.83
N LEU A 539 16.23 -11.05 15.12
CA LEU A 539 17.16 -10.75 16.20
C LEU A 539 17.76 -12.08 16.70
N GLU A 540 19.09 -12.16 16.72
CA GLU A 540 19.80 -13.25 17.39
C GLU A 540 20.47 -12.72 18.66
N ALA A 541 20.14 -13.32 19.81
CA ALA A 541 20.82 -13.06 21.07
C ALA A 541 21.95 -14.08 21.25
N VAL A 542 23.19 -13.60 21.19
CA VAL A 542 24.39 -14.43 21.32
C VAL A 542 24.95 -14.26 22.72
N ARG A 543 25.36 -15.37 23.34
CA ARG A 543 26.16 -15.34 24.56
C ARG A 543 27.63 -15.37 24.15
N PRO A 544 28.48 -14.45 24.64
CA PRO A 544 29.90 -14.47 24.30
C PRO A 544 30.54 -15.81 24.68
N GLU A 545 31.28 -16.43 23.76
CA GLU A 545 32.03 -17.66 24.04
C GLU A 545 33.22 -17.38 24.96
N GLY A 546 33.16 -17.89 26.20
CA GLY A 546 34.23 -17.83 27.19
C GLY A 546 33.78 -18.42 28.54
N ASP A 547 34.75 -18.79 29.39
CA ASP A 547 34.60 -19.50 30.69
C ASP A 547 33.77 -18.78 31.78
N ALA A 548 32.88 -17.85 31.42
CA ALA A 548 31.93 -17.22 32.32
C ALA A 548 30.54 -17.83 32.12
N THR A 549 30.33 -19.00 32.72
CA THR A 549 29.04 -19.35 33.34
C THR A 549 28.78 -18.42 34.53
N GLU A 550 28.79 -17.11 34.33
CA GLU A 550 28.33 -16.14 35.33
C GLU A 550 26.86 -15.87 35.06
N GLU A 551 25.99 -16.36 35.96
CA GLU A 551 24.59 -15.94 36.02
C GLU A 551 24.56 -14.40 36.14
N GLY A 552 24.13 -13.70 35.08
CA GLY A 552 23.98 -12.23 35.07
C GLY A 552 24.78 -11.45 34.02
N ALA A 553 25.51 -12.09 33.11
CA ALA A 553 26.15 -11.39 31.98
C ALA A 553 25.11 -10.76 31.03
N ALA A 554 25.33 -9.50 30.63
CA ALA A 554 24.43 -8.78 29.72
C ALA A 554 24.37 -9.49 28.35
N PRO A 555 23.18 -9.59 27.71
CA PRO A 555 23.06 -10.19 26.41
C PRO A 555 23.79 -9.36 25.35
N VAL A 556 24.50 -10.05 24.45
CA VAL A 556 25.10 -9.46 23.26
C VAL A 556 24.20 -9.77 22.07
N PHE A 557 23.90 -8.77 21.27
CA PHE A 557 22.94 -8.88 20.18
C PHE A 557 23.64 -8.94 18.82
N VAL A 558 23.04 -9.69 17.90
CA VAL A 558 23.34 -9.68 16.47
C VAL A 558 22.05 -9.37 15.73
N TRP A 559 22.06 -8.27 14.99
CA TRP A 559 20.92 -7.91 14.14
C TRP A 559 21.06 -8.59 12.79
N LYS A 560 20.02 -9.30 12.36
CA LYS A 560 19.96 -9.96 11.05
C LYS A 560 18.95 -9.23 10.18
N LEU A 561 19.46 -8.56 9.15
CA LEU A 561 18.65 -7.77 8.21
C LEU A 561 18.55 -8.51 6.88
N ASP A 562 17.32 -8.75 6.44
CA ASP A 562 17.05 -9.26 5.11
C ASP A 562 17.17 -8.13 4.07
N LEU A 563 18.03 -8.36 3.08
CA LEU A 563 18.23 -7.40 2.00
C LEU A 563 17.02 -7.30 1.07
N GLU A 564 16.27 -8.40 0.89
CA GLU A 564 15.16 -8.47 -0.05
C GLU A 564 13.87 -7.86 0.50
N ASP A 565 13.73 -7.75 1.82
CA ASP A 565 12.68 -6.95 2.46
C ASP A 565 12.87 -5.46 2.21
N ALA A 566 14.13 -5.01 2.20
CA ALA A 566 14.46 -3.60 2.07
C ALA A 566 14.42 -3.12 0.60
N PHE A 567 14.88 -3.95 -0.35
CA PHE A 567 15.11 -3.52 -1.73
C PHE A 567 14.51 -4.44 -2.79
N TRP A 568 14.18 -3.84 -3.93
CA TRP A 568 14.08 -4.56 -5.21
C TRP A 568 15.49 -4.86 -5.75
N GLU A 569 15.60 -5.79 -6.71
CA GLU A 569 16.87 -6.18 -7.35
C GLU A 569 17.66 -4.98 -7.89
N GLY A 570 16.97 -3.96 -8.41
CA GLY A 570 17.58 -2.71 -8.89
C GLY A 570 18.09 -1.74 -7.81
N GLY A 571 18.01 -2.11 -6.52
CA GLY A 571 18.46 -1.30 -5.38
C GLY A 571 17.55 -0.14 -5.00
N ARG A 572 16.33 -0.09 -5.56
CA ARG A 572 15.26 0.80 -5.09
C ARG A 572 14.62 0.20 -3.84
N TRP A 573 14.29 1.04 -2.86
CA TRP A 573 13.53 0.62 -1.69
C TRP A 573 12.19 -0.02 -2.07
N ARG A 574 11.80 -1.09 -1.37
CA ARG A 574 10.42 -1.62 -1.44
C ARG A 574 9.47 -0.71 -0.68
N ASN A 575 9.76 -0.52 0.61
CA ASN A 575 9.12 0.47 1.47
C ASN A 575 10.16 0.94 2.51
N GLU A 576 10.79 2.08 2.27
CA GLU A 576 11.87 2.57 3.15
C GLU A 576 11.37 2.84 4.57
N THR A 577 10.15 3.37 4.71
CA THR A 577 9.59 3.69 6.02
C THR A 577 9.27 2.44 6.84
N ASP A 578 8.82 1.36 6.19
CA ASP A 578 8.65 0.08 6.85
C ASP A 578 9.99 -0.53 7.27
N THR A 579 11.02 -0.50 6.42
CA THR A 579 12.35 -0.96 6.82
C THR A 579 12.88 -0.21 8.05
N VAL A 580 12.64 1.11 8.15
CA VAL A 580 12.99 1.89 9.34
C VAL A 580 12.19 1.41 10.57
N ARG A 581 10.90 1.13 10.43
CA ARG A 581 10.07 0.56 11.51
C ARG A 581 10.62 -0.78 11.98
N GLN A 582 10.95 -1.68 11.06
CA GLN A 582 11.53 -3.00 11.38
C GLN A 582 12.85 -2.87 12.16
N ILE A 583 13.76 -1.98 11.73
CA ILE A 583 15.03 -1.74 12.45
C ILE A 583 14.77 -1.18 13.86
N LEU A 584 13.80 -0.28 14.03
CA LEU A 584 13.44 0.25 15.34
C LEU A 584 12.76 -0.80 16.22
N LEU A 585 12.01 -1.74 15.64
CA LEU A 585 11.47 -2.90 16.35
C LEU A 585 12.57 -3.83 16.83
N LEU A 586 13.63 -4.06 16.04
CA LEU A 586 14.81 -4.82 16.50
C LEU A 586 15.47 -4.16 17.70
N TYR A 587 15.60 -2.83 17.70
CA TYR A 587 16.13 -2.12 18.86
C TYR A 587 15.19 -2.21 20.07
N GLY A 588 13.88 -2.08 19.85
CA GLY A 588 12.86 -2.31 20.86
C GLY A 588 12.92 -3.72 21.46
N GLU A 589 13.16 -4.73 20.63
CA GLU A 589 13.33 -6.11 21.05
C GLU A 589 14.62 -6.29 21.88
N SER A 590 15.74 -5.66 21.49
CA SER A 590 16.96 -5.64 22.31
C SER A 590 16.72 -4.99 23.69
N LEU A 591 15.90 -3.93 23.77
CA LEU A 591 15.48 -3.35 25.05
C LEU A 591 14.64 -4.33 25.87
N SER A 592 13.76 -5.09 25.22
CA SER A 592 12.91 -6.09 25.89
C SER A 592 13.69 -7.26 26.49
N GLN A 593 14.89 -7.54 25.97
CA GLN A 593 15.78 -8.58 26.48
C GLN A 593 16.81 -8.05 27.49
N THR A 594 16.79 -6.74 27.76
CA THR A 594 17.67 -6.10 28.74
C THR A 594 16.92 -5.88 30.06
N GLU A 595 17.39 -6.51 31.14
CA GLU A 595 16.70 -6.56 32.45
C GLU A 595 16.26 -5.17 32.96
N ARG A 596 17.12 -4.15 32.79
CA ARG A 596 16.86 -2.76 33.21
C ARG A 596 15.55 -2.21 32.62
N TYR A 597 15.33 -2.39 31.32
CA TYR A 597 14.18 -1.80 30.62
C TYR A 597 12.95 -2.70 30.75
N TYR A 598 13.13 -4.01 30.56
CA TYR A 598 12.04 -4.98 30.66
C TYR A 598 11.38 -4.96 32.04
N THR A 599 12.18 -5.07 33.10
CA THR A 599 11.64 -5.13 34.47
C THR A 599 10.91 -3.85 34.84
N ALA A 600 11.47 -2.69 34.49
CA ALA A 600 10.83 -1.40 34.73
C ALA A 600 9.52 -1.24 33.93
N PHE A 601 9.48 -1.71 32.69
CA PHE A 601 8.28 -1.67 31.85
C PHE A 601 7.20 -2.61 32.38
N ALA A 602 7.54 -3.85 32.73
CA ALA A 602 6.64 -4.82 33.30
C ALA A 602 6.10 -4.39 34.69
N GLN A 603 6.90 -3.67 35.48
CA GLN A 603 6.45 -3.07 36.74
C GLN A 603 5.47 -1.90 36.51
N ALA A 604 5.73 -1.07 35.50
CA ALA A 604 4.85 0.06 35.16
C ALA A 604 3.54 -0.41 34.49
N PHE A 605 3.60 -1.48 33.71
CA PHE A 605 2.50 -2.04 32.92
C PHE A 605 2.44 -3.56 33.10
N PRO A 606 2.05 -4.06 34.29
CA PRO A 606 1.95 -5.49 34.52
C PRO A 606 0.95 -6.11 33.56
N GLU A 607 1.34 -7.20 32.88
CA GLU A 607 0.43 -8.00 32.07
C GLU A 607 -0.74 -8.43 32.96
N SER A 608 -1.93 -7.93 32.65
CA SER A 608 -3.12 -8.18 33.47
C SER A 608 -3.44 -9.67 33.46
N GLY A 609 -3.05 -10.40 34.51
CA GLY A 609 -3.68 -11.65 34.88
C GLY A 609 -5.16 -11.39 35.15
N ASP A 610 -6.02 -12.01 34.36
CA ASP A 610 -7.48 -12.05 34.50
C ASP A 610 -8.22 -10.70 34.37
N VAL A 611 -8.73 -10.42 33.17
CA VAL A 611 -9.74 -9.38 32.97
C VAL A 611 -11.10 -9.93 33.41
N THR A 612 -11.32 -10.02 34.72
CA THR A 612 -12.65 -10.06 35.30
C THR A 612 -12.94 -8.74 36.00
N GLU A 613 -13.93 -8.02 35.45
CA GLU A 613 -14.61 -6.86 36.05
C GLU A 613 -13.76 -5.61 36.37
N ARG A 614 -13.38 -4.89 35.31
CA ARG A 614 -13.64 -3.44 35.31
C ARG A 614 -14.86 -3.18 34.46
N VAL A 615 -16.02 -3.07 35.11
CA VAL A 615 -17.23 -2.50 34.52
C VAL A 615 -16.90 -1.04 34.16
N MET A 616 -16.46 -0.81 32.92
CA MET A 616 -16.51 0.50 32.31
C MET A 616 -17.97 0.79 32.00
N LEU A 617 -18.65 1.50 32.90
CA LEU A 617 -19.94 2.12 32.63
C LEU A 617 -19.76 3.10 31.46
N GLY A 618 -20.02 2.65 30.22
CA GLY A 618 -20.04 3.50 29.04
C GLY A 618 -19.57 2.89 27.71
N ALA A 619 -18.99 1.69 27.67
CA ALA A 619 -18.55 1.09 26.40
C ALA A 619 -19.76 0.56 25.60
N LYS A 620 -19.95 1.08 24.37
CA LYS A 620 -20.93 0.54 23.41
C LYS A 620 -20.45 -0.84 22.91
N PRO A 621 -21.36 -1.77 22.57
CA PRO A 621 -20.97 -3.04 21.97
C PRO A 621 -20.32 -2.79 20.61
N GLY A 622 -19.05 -3.20 20.44
CA GLY A 622 -18.33 -3.08 19.16
C GLY A 622 -16.84 -2.71 19.26
N GLU A 623 -16.31 -2.36 20.43
CA GLU A 623 -14.86 -2.16 20.57
C GLU A 623 -14.13 -3.50 20.34
N SER A 624 -13.43 -3.61 19.20
CA SER A 624 -12.38 -4.60 19.01
C SER A 624 -11.44 -4.53 20.21
N LYS A 625 -10.98 -5.69 20.71
CA LYS A 625 -9.98 -5.76 21.77
C LYS A 625 -8.72 -5.03 21.26
N LYS A 626 -8.57 -3.74 21.58
CA LYS A 626 -7.37 -2.96 21.26
C LYS A 626 -6.18 -3.61 21.98
N THR A 627 -5.37 -4.35 21.24
CA THR A 627 -4.16 -5.01 21.76
C THR A 627 -3.11 -3.95 22.06
N LEU A 628 -2.98 -3.56 23.33
CA LEU A 628 -1.98 -2.58 23.79
C LEU A 628 -0.58 -2.92 23.24
N PRO A 629 0.26 -1.90 22.93
CA PRO A 629 1.56 -2.15 22.35
C PRO A 629 2.45 -2.82 23.39
N ASP A 630 3.24 -3.79 22.95
CA ASP A 630 4.30 -4.34 23.79
C ASP A 630 5.48 -3.34 23.91
N LEU A 631 6.55 -3.75 24.59
CA LEU A 631 7.70 -2.87 24.82
C LEU A 631 8.35 -2.40 23.50
N LYS A 632 8.53 -3.31 22.53
CA LYS A 632 9.22 -2.98 21.27
C LYS A 632 8.39 -2.05 20.39
N GLU A 633 7.08 -2.29 20.27
CA GLU A 633 6.18 -1.42 19.53
C GLU A 633 6.08 -0.05 20.21
N SER A 634 6.00 -0.03 21.54
CA SER A 634 5.99 1.20 22.31
C SER A 634 7.27 2.03 22.08
N PHE A 635 8.43 1.37 22.00
CA PHE A 635 9.70 2.03 21.72
C PHE A 635 9.78 2.57 20.29
N MET A 636 9.39 1.77 19.29
CA MET A 636 9.32 2.23 17.90
C MET A 636 8.46 3.49 17.78
N TRP A 637 7.26 3.49 18.37
CA TRP A 637 6.39 4.66 18.35
C TRP A 637 6.88 5.81 19.21
N PHE A 638 7.62 5.53 20.29
CA PHE A 638 8.34 6.56 21.04
C PHE A 638 9.35 7.28 20.17
N VAL A 639 9.95 6.63 19.17
CA VAL A 639 10.87 7.29 18.24
C VAL A 639 10.14 8.00 17.09
N LEU A 640 9.13 7.36 16.50
CA LEU A 640 8.51 7.83 15.26
C LEU A 640 7.39 8.85 15.46
N THR A 641 6.54 8.70 16.48
CA THR A 641 5.38 9.60 16.63
C THR A 641 5.77 10.99 17.12
N GLY A 642 5.09 12.03 16.65
CA GLY A 642 5.24 13.40 17.15
C GLY A 642 4.62 13.62 18.54
N HIS A 643 3.47 12.99 18.82
CA HIS A 643 2.65 13.31 19.99
C HIS A 643 1.95 12.08 20.57
N PRO A 644 2.61 11.26 21.42
CA PRO A 644 1.90 10.31 22.26
C PRO A 644 1.17 11.08 23.37
N GLY A 645 -0.05 11.53 23.08
CA GLY A 645 -0.83 12.41 23.95
C GLY A 645 -1.51 11.67 25.11
N GLU A 646 -1.97 12.39 26.13
CA GLU A 646 -2.79 11.79 27.22
C GLU A 646 -4.10 11.18 26.70
N ALA A 647 -4.62 11.71 25.59
CA ALA A 647 -5.81 11.20 24.89
C ALA A 647 -5.65 9.74 24.42
N ASP A 648 -4.43 9.23 24.31
CA ASP A 648 -4.14 7.84 23.92
C ASP A 648 -4.19 6.86 25.10
N GLY A 649 -4.50 7.32 26.32
CA GLY A 649 -4.67 6.47 27.50
C GLY A 649 -3.43 5.64 27.82
N GLU A 650 -3.63 4.34 28.08
CA GLU A 650 -2.53 3.41 28.38
C GLU A 650 -1.56 3.24 27.20
N TRP A 651 -2.04 3.36 25.95
CA TRP A 651 -1.18 3.31 24.77
C TRP A 651 -0.16 4.45 24.78
N GLY A 652 -0.65 5.68 24.99
CA GLY A 652 0.22 6.85 25.11
C GLY A 652 1.14 6.75 26.33
N ALA A 653 0.68 6.18 27.44
CA ALA A 653 1.50 5.98 28.63
C ALA A 653 2.68 5.04 28.39
N ARG A 654 2.46 3.92 27.68
CA ARG A 654 3.51 2.96 27.30
C ARG A 654 4.55 3.56 26.38
N ILE A 655 4.14 4.45 25.46
CA ILE A 655 5.08 5.20 24.61
C ILE A 655 5.87 6.23 25.45
N ARG A 656 5.19 6.99 26.32
CA ARG A 656 5.83 8.02 27.15
C ARG A 656 6.78 7.45 28.20
N PHE A 657 6.66 6.15 28.52
CA PHE A 657 7.54 5.45 29.45
C PHE A 657 9.03 5.69 29.17
N PHE A 658 9.44 5.78 27.91
CA PHE A 658 10.85 5.91 27.57
C PHE A 658 11.45 7.30 27.83
N TYR A 659 10.63 8.34 28.06
CA TYR A 659 11.13 9.69 28.40
C TYR A 659 11.87 9.76 29.74
N GLN A 660 11.73 8.75 30.61
CA GLN A 660 12.46 8.69 31.87
C GLN A 660 13.95 8.32 31.70
N TYR A 661 14.35 7.87 30.50
CA TYR A 661 15.73 7.51 30.17
C TYR A 661 16.34 8.59 29.29
N GLU A 662 17.30 9.35 29.84
CA GLU A 662 17.95 10.47 29.12
C GLU A 662 18.60 10.02 27.82
N GLU A 663 19.21 8.83 27.81
CA GLU A 663 19.86 8.23 26.64
C GLU A 663 18.86 7.92 25.51
N LEU A 664 17.66 7.42 25.84
CA LEU A 664 16.63 7.12 24.85
C LEU A 664 15.92 8.38 24.36
N ALA A 665 15.76 9.39 25.23
CA ALA A 665 15.27 10.70 24.83
C ALA A 665 16.23 11.41 23.86
N ALA A 666 17.54 11.36 24.14
CA ALA A 666 18.57 11.87 23.24
C ALA A 666 18.57 11.12 21.90
N TYR A 667 18.49 9.77 21.95
CA TYR A 667 18.35 8.93 20.75
C TYR A 667 17.14 9.35 19.91
N ARG A 668 15.95 9.46 20.52
CA ARG A 668 14.73 9.93 19.83
C ARG A 668 14.98 11.24 19.09
N THR A 669 15.50 12.27 19.77
CA THR A 669 15.77 13.58 19.15
C THR A 669 16.72 13.45 17.96
N GLN A 670 17.79 12.68 18.11
CA GLN A 670 18.76 12.44 17.03
C GLN A 670 18.13 11.73 15.83
N ILE A 671 17.39 10.64 16.05
CA ILE A 671 16.75 9.88 14.98
C ILE A 671 15.73 10.74 14.23
N ARG A 672 14.90 11.50 14.94
CA ARG A 672 13.90 12.37 14.29
C ARG A 672 14.52 13.44 13.41
N ASN A 673 15.65 14.00 13.84
CA ASN A 673 16.43 14.93 13.04
C ASN A 673 17.02 14.24 11.79
N ASN A 674 17.60 13.05 11.95
CA ASN A 674 18.17 12.27 10.84
C ASN A 674 17.09 11.89 9.80
N LEU A 675 15.92 11.50 10.27
CA LEU A 675 14.77 11.10 9.44
C LEU A 675 13.97 12.31 8.91
N LYS A 676 14.26 13.52 9.39
CA LYS A 676 13.57 14.78 9.04
C LYS A 676 12.06 14.74 9.31
N ILE A 677 11.67 14.17 10.44
CA ILE A 677 10.25 14.05 10.84
C ILE A 677 9.71 15.38 11.37
N ASP A 678 10.51 16.14 12.13
CA ASP A 678 10.10 17.41 12.75
C ASP A 678 10.48 18.62 11.86
N ARG A 679 9.82 18.79 10.70
CA ARG A 679 10.05 19.97 9.84
C ARG A 679 9.25 21.20 10.22
#